data_AF-A0A6N2KSC7-F1
#
_entry.id   AF-A0A6N2KSC7-F1
#
_cell.length_a   1.000
_cell.length_b   1.000
_cell.length_c   1.000
_cell.angle_alpha   90.00
_cell.angle_beta   90.00
_cell.angle_gamma   90.00
#
_symmetry.space_group_name_H-M   'P 1'
#
loop_
_entity.id
_entity.type
_entity.pdbx_description
1 polymer ?
#
loop_
_entity_poly.entity_id
_entity_poly.type
_entity_poly.pdbx_seq_one_letter_code
_entity_poly.pdbx_strand_id
1 'polypeptide(L)'
;MTKEQIEDQLKAYLGVQKVIWLPYGLYGDDDTNGHIDNMCCFARPGVVLLSWTDDEKDPQFIRSMEAESILSNTSDANGRRLEIIKLHVPGPLYMTDEEAAGVVQDCNAKPRLPGTRLAASYVNFYISTGGIITPQFGDQKWDDEAVRVLSQVFPNHEVVRIEGAREIVLAGGNIHCITQQQPAALPGTMESKDERLKAQVAIRCAKAAILLSKLKSFPNRHLTTSIDDQGEEKEMLIKTMVREIGDLKMELVRERLKNKRIKLCGLMEDCNAKPRLPGTRLAASYVNFYISTGGIITPQFGDQKWDDEAVRVLSQVFPNHEERLDIWRDNALHAQLVFTKVAIAISKFEPVTVCKFAQWENARSQLPENVRVLEMSMNDSWFRDTGPTFVVRKNGSTHGNIKQHIAGIDWNFNGWGGVDDGCYQDWSLDLLVARKILGVEKLPRFPHFIILEGGSIHVDGEGTCLTTEECLLNKNRNPNMTKEQIEDQLKAYLGVQKVIWLPYGLYGDDDTNGHIDNMCCFARPGVVLLSWTDDEKDPQFIRSMEAESILSNTSDANGRRLEIIKLHVPGPLYMTDEEAAGVVQDCNAKPRLPGTRLAASYVNFYISTGGIITPQFGDQKWDDEAVRVLSQVFPNHEVVRIEGAREIVLAGGNIHCITQQQPAALPGTVKLGKLYLLFDSCGFYLAEMLICKEKTLIDADKKKKK
;
A
#
# COMPACT_ATOMS: atom_id res chain seq x y z
N MET A 1 5.62 -24.79 32.05
CA MET A 1 4.73 -25.93 31.71
C MET A 1 5.56 -27.20 31.72
N THR A 2 4.98 -28.34 32.13
CA THR A 2 5.60 -29.65 31.96
C THR A 2 5.57 -30.07 30.49
N LYS A 3 6.41 -31.04 30.11
CA LYS A 3 6.44 -31.62 28.75
C LYS A 3 5.05 -32.11 28.30
N GLU A 4 4.34 -32.78 29.20
CA GLU A 4 2.98 -33.29 28.98
C GLU A 4 1.97 -32.16 28.71
N GLN A 5 2.03 -31.08 29.47
CA GLN A 5 1.18 -29.90 29.24
C GLN A 5 1.43 -29.26 27.87
N ILE A 6 2.68 -29.23 27.41
CA ILE A 6 3.02 -28.71 26.07
C ILE A 6 2.45 -29.63 25.00
N GLU A 7 2.61 -30.96 25.15
CA GLU A 7 2.03 -31.91 24.20
C GLU A 7 0.51 -31.79 24.09
N ASP A 8 -0.19 -31.64 25.21
CA ASP A 8 -1.65 -31.52 25.22
C ASP A 8 -2.13 -30.27 24.50
N GLN A 9 -1.41 -29.14 24.68
CA GLN A 9 -1.70 -27.93 23.91
C GLN A 9 -1.43 -28.12 22.42
N LEU A 10 -0.31 -28.73 22.04
CA LEU A 10 -0.01 -29.00 20.63
C LEU A 10 -1.07 -29.90 20.00
N LYS A 11 -1.50 -30.97 20.69
CA LYS A 11 -2.58 -31.86 20.23
C LYS A 11 -3.90 -31.11 20.06
N ALA A 12 -4.25 -30.24 21.02
CA ALA A 12 -5.49 -29.47 20.99
C ALA A 12 -5.53 -28.41 19.87
N TYR A 13 -4.45 -27.64 19.69
CA TYR A 13 -4.43 -26.52 18.76
C TYR A 13 -4.04 -26.89 17.34
N LEU A 14 -3.08 -27.81 17.17
CA LEU A 14 -2.56 -28.18 15.86
C LEU A 14 -3.18 -29.47 15.33
N GLY A 15 -3.99 -30.18 16.13
CA GLY A 15 -4.60 -31.45 15.75
C GLY A 15 -3.58 -32.60 15.56
N VAL A 16 -2.35 -32.45 16.06
CA VAL A 16 -1.33 -33.50 15.99
C VAL A 16 -1.69 -34.63 16.96
N GLN A 17 -1.39 -35.87 16.60
CA GLN A 17 -1.71 -37.04 17.43
C GLN A 17 -0.49 -37.59 18.18
N LYS A 18 0.72 -37.21 17.75
CA LYS A 18 1.98 -37.68 18.31
C LYS A 18 3.03 -36.57 18.24
N VAL A 19 3.76 -36.39 19.33
CA VAL A 19 4.91 -35.48 19.41
C VAL A 19 6.16 -36.32 19.59
N ILE A 20 7.18 -36.07 18.77
CA ILE A 20 8.50 -36.71 18.89
C ILE A 20 9.45 -35.65 19.43
N TRP A 21 10.08 -35.95 20.56
CA TRP A 21 10.98 -35.01 21.23
C TRP A 21 12.42 -35.39 20.97
N LEU A 22 13.18 -34.45 20.43
CA LEU A 22 14.62 -34.54 20.36
C LEU A 22 15.21 -33.76 21.56
N PRO A 23 16.29 -34.26 22.18
CA PRO A 23 16.88 -33.63 23.36
C PRO A 23 17.59 -32.32 23.05
N TYR A 24 18.04 -32.13 21.80
CA TYR A 24 18.82 -30.98 21.37
C TYR A 24 18.43 -30.50 19.96
N GLY A 25 18.53 -29.18 19.73
CA GLY A 25 18.60 -28.58 18.40
C GLY A 25 20.03 -28.55 17.86
N LEU A 26 20.25 -27.86 16.74
CA LEU A 26 21.59 -27.75 16.12
C LEU A 26 22.61 -27.12 17.10
N TYR A 27 23.85 -27.58 17.07
CA TYR A 27 24.93 -27.05 17.91
C TYR A 27 25.30 -25.62 17.47
N GLY A 28 25.35 -24.70 18.43
CA GLY A 28 25.57 -23.27 18.19
C GLY A 28 24.28 -22.46 17.96
N ASP A 29 23.10 -23.09 18.02
CA ASP A 29 21.80 -22.40 17.91
C ASP A 29 21.35 -21.80 19.26
N ASP A 30 22.15 -20.86 19.77
CA ASP A 30 21.87 -20.16 21.02
C ASP A 30 20.86 -19.04 20.83
N ASP A 31 20.66 -18.56 19.60
CA ASP A 31 19.71 -17.50 19.29
C ASP A 31 18.27 -17.96 19.53
N THR A 32 17.93 -19.15 19.05
CA THR A 32 16.59 -19.73 19.15
C THR A 32 16.44 -20.77 20.27
N ASN A 33 17.54 -21.06 20.98
CA ASN A 33 17.65 -22.15 21.96
C ASN A 33 17.36 -23.53 21.35
N GLY A 34 17.82 -23.75 20.11
CA GLY A 34 17.74 -25.03 19.41
C GLY A 34 16.41 -25.32 18.74
N HIS A 35 15.94 -24.42 17.86
CA HIS A 35 14.77 -24.68 17.03
C HIS A 35 14.95 -25.96 16.18
N ILE A 36 13.84 -26.66 16.00
CA ILE A 36 13.83 -27.99 15.36
C ILE A 36 14.14 -27.92 13.86
N ASP A 37 13.81 -26.81 13.19
CA ASP A 37 13.98 -26.60 11.75
C ASP A 37 15.45 -26.55 11.30
N ASN A 38 16.38 -26.26 12.22
CA ASN A 38 17.82 -26.40 12.00
C ASN A 38 18.32 -27.84 12.19
N MET A 39 17.60 -28.66 12.95
CA MET A 39 17.99 -30.04 13.26
C MET A 39 17.34 -31.07 12.33
N CYS A 40 16.01 -31.05 12.18
CA CYS A 40 15.30 -32.01 11.33
C CYS A 40 13.96 -31.45 10.81
N CYS A 41 13.51 -31.93 9.66
CA CYS A 41 12.19 -31.60 9.14
C CYS A 41 11.54 -32.80 8.44
N PHE A 42 10.20 -32.84 8.40
CA PHE A 42 9.50 -33.82 7.58
C PHE A 42 9.53 -33.39 6.11
N ALA A 43 10.06 -34.26 5.24
CA ALA A 43 9.98 -34.05 3.79
C ALA A 43 8.62 -34.50 3.22
N ARG A 44 8.07 -35.57 3.80
CA ARG A 44 6.75 -36.16 3.49
C ARG A 44 6.38 -37.15 4.61
N PRO A 45 5.14 -37.68 4.66
CA PRO A 45 4.77 -38.65 5.69
C PRO A 45 5.74 -39.83 5.75
N GLY A 46 6.30 -40.09 6.93
CA GLY A 46 7.27 -41.16 7.16
C GLY A 46 8.71 -40.89 6.73
N VAL A 47 9.03 -39.72 6.16
CA VAL A 47 10.41 -39.38 5.74
C VAL A 47 10.88 -38.10 6.41
N VAL A 48 12.01 -38.18 7.10
CA VAL A 48 12.63 -37.08 7.85
C VAL A 48 13.99 -36.75 7.26
N LEU A 49 14.25 -35.47 7.02
CA LEU A 49 15.59 -34.96 6.75
C LEU A 49 16.24 -34.60 8.09
N LEU A 50 17.47 -35.06 8.29
CA LEU A 50 18.23 -34.84 9.54
C LEU A 50 19.56 -34.17 9.23
N SER A 51 19.84 -33.08 9.92
CA SER A 51 21.14 -32.41 9.90
C SER A 51 22.21 -33.35 10.44
N TRP A 52 23.23 -33.59 9.64
CA TRP A 52 24.24 -34.61 9.89
C TRP A 52 25.66 -34.07 9.71
N THR A 53 26.62 -34.62 10.44
CA THR A 53 28.05 -34.48 10.15
C THR A 53 28.70 -35.84 10.35
N ASP A 54 29.71 -36.17 9.54
CA ASP A 54 30.54 -37.36 9.75
C ASP A 54 31.80 -37.05 10.58
N ASP A 55 32.01 -35.78 10.96
CA ASP A 55 33.16 -35.37 11.77
C ASP A 55 32.90 -35.62 13.26
N GLU A 56 33.43 -36.73 13.79
CA GLU A 56 33.31 -37.11 15.20
C GLU A 56 33.90 -36.07 16.18
N LYS A 57 34.74 -35.14 15.69
CA LYS A 57 35.32 -34.06 16.50
C LYS A 57 34.41 -32.84 16.59
N ASP A 58 33.44 -32.72 15.68
CA ASP A 58 32.45 -31.66 15.72
C ASP A 58 31.41 -31.99 16.81
N PRO A 59 31.18 -31.10 17.81
CA PRO A 59 30.13 -31.29 18.81
C PRO A 59 28.73 -31.55 18.23
N GLN A 60 28.45 -31.13 16.99
CA GLN A 60 27.22 -31.46 16.28
C GLN A 60 27.04 -32.97 16.05
N PHE A 61 28.12 -33.74 15.91
CA PHE A 61 28.08 -35.18 15.66
C PHE A 61 27.27 -35.94 16.71
N ILE A 62 27.53 -35.65 17.99
CA ILE A 62 26.81 -36.27 19.11
C ILE A 62 25.32 -35.95 19.05
N ARG A 63 24.96 -34.69 18.75
CA ARG A 63 23.56 -34.28 18.63
C ARG A 63 22.86 -34.96 17.45
N SER A 64 23.54 -35.09 16.31
CA SER A 64 23.03 -35.80 15.13
C SER A 64 22.82 -37.30 15.41
N MET A 65 23.76 -37.95 16.12
CA MET A 65 23.63 -39.36 16.52
C MET A 65 22.45 -39.60 17.47
N GLU A 66 22.27 -38.75 18.48
CA GLU A 66 21.16 -38.88 19.41
C GLU A 66 19.81 -38.69 18.71
N ALA A 67 19.73 -37.70 17.82
CA ALA A 67 18.54 -37.48 17.01
C ALA A 67 18.23 -38.69 16.11
N GLU A 68 19.24 -39.24 15.41
CA GLU A 68 19.08 -40.44 14.59
C GLU A 68 18.60 -41.64 15.40
N SER A 69 19.16 -41.86 16.60
CA SER A 69 18.78 -42.96 17.48
C SER A 69 17.31 -42.88 17.88
N ILE A 70 16.82 -41.70 18.25
CA ILE A 70 15.42 -41.49 18.62
C ILE A 70 14.50 -41.67 17.40
N LEU A 71 14.83 -41.04 16.27
CA LEU A 71 14.02 -41.09 15.06
C LEU A 71 13.93 -42.52 14.51
N SER A 72 15.03 -43.30 14.54
CA SER A 72 15.07 -44.68 14.03
C SER A 72 14.23 -45.65 14.86
N ASN A 73 14.09 -45.36 16.16
CA ASN A 73 13.30 -46.18 17.10
C ASN A 73 11.85 -45.70 17.23
N THR A 74 11.46 -44.66 16.48
CA THR A 74 10.13 -44.06 16.57
C THR A 74 9.35 -44.26 15.26
N SER A 75 8.02 -44.30 15.39
CA SER A 75 7.08 -44.27 14.26
C SER A 75 6.31 -42.95 14.21
N ASP A 76 5.78 -42.57 13.05
CA ASP A 76 4.83 -41.48 12.95
C ASP A 76 3.48 -41.82 13.65
N ALA A 77 2.54 -40.86 13.68
CA ALA A 77 1.23 -41.05 14.28
C ALA A 77 0.40 -42.20 13.64
N ASN A 78 0.72 -42.59 12.40
CA ASN A 78 0.06 -43.68 11.69
C ASN A 78 0.81 -45.01 11.80
N GLY A 79 1.82 -45.09 12.68
CA GLY A 79 2.62 -46.29 12.89
C GLY A 79 3.65 -46.56 11.80
N ARG A 80 3.89 -45.63 10.86
CA ARG A 80 4.93 -45.80 9.84
C ARG A 80 6.30 -45.59 10.47
N ARG A 81 7.25 -46.48 10.19
CA ARG A 81 8.66 -46.25 10.57
C ARG A 81 9.19 -45.03 9.81
N LEU A 82 10.03 -44.25 10.48
CA LEU A 82 10.65 -43.08 9.86
C LEU A 82 11.86 -43.51 9.02
N GLU A 83 11.82 -43.18 7.73
CA GLU A 83 13.00 -43.15 6.87
C GLU A 83 13.77 -41.87 7.14
N ILE A 84 15.04 -41.99 7.52
CA ILE A 84 15.91 -40.85 7.85
C ILE A 84 16.86 -40.62 6.68
N ILE A 85 16.78 -39.43 6.09
CA ILE A 85 17.68 -38.99 5.03
C ILE A 85 18.62 -37.96 5.65
N LYS A 86 19.90 -38.30 5.71
CA LYS A 86 20.94 -37.44 6.28
C LYS A 86 21.30 -36.34 5.29
N LEU A 87 21.31 -35.11 5.77
CA LEU A 87 21.72 -33.93 5.02
C LEU A 87 22.90 -33.31 5.76
N HIS A 88 24.08 -33.33 5.13
CA HIS A 88 25.30 -32.90 5.80
C HIS A 88 25.23 -31.38 6.08
N VAL A 89 25.58 -30.93 7.28
CA VAL A 89 25.70 -29.49 7.63
C VAL A 89 26.92 -28.87 6.92
N PRO A 90 26.99 -27.55 6.67
CA PRO A 90 28.25 -26.98 6.19
C PRO A 90 29.38 -27.22 7.21
N GLY A 91 30.64 -27.13 6.78
CA GLY A 91 31.75 -27.09 7.73
C GLY A 91 31.53 -26.01 8.80
N PRO A 92 32.08 -26.13 10.03
CA PRO A 92 31.83 -25.18 11.11
C PRO A 92 32.08 -23.73 10.68
N LEU A 93 31.01 -22.93 10.67
CA LEU A 93 31.06 -21.51 10.32
C LEU A 93 31.14 -20.68 11.59
N TYR A 94 32.03 -19.69 11.59
CA TYR A 94 32.19 -18.75 12.70
C TYR A 94 32.02 -17.32 12.21
N MET A 95 31.50 -16.47 13.09
CA MET A 95 31.39 -15.03 12.84
C MET A 95 32.78 -14.40 12.81
N THR A 96 33.05 -13.56 11.81
CA THR A 96 34.33 -12.83 11.69
C THR A 96 34.31 -11.53 12.49
N ASP A 97 35.49 -10.92 12.68
CA ASP A 97 35.61 -9.61 13.32
C ASP A 97 34.87 -8.52 12.53
N GLU A 98 34.96 -8.55 11.20
CA GLU A 98 34.30 -7.60 10.31
C GLU A 98 32.77 -7.72 10.38
N GLU A 99 32.25 -8.95 10.35
CA GLU A 99 30.83 -9.22 10.47
C GLU A 99 30.28 -8.73 11.81
N ALA A 100 31.00 -8.98 12.91
CA ALA A 100 30.59 -8.52 14.24
C ALA A 100 30.60 -6.99 14.35
N ALA A 101 31.61 -6.33 13.77
CA ALA A 101 31.70 -4.87 13.76
C ALA A 101 30.60 -4.19 12.92
N GLY A 102 30.05 -4.90 11.92
CA GLY A 102 28.95 -4.42 11.08
C GLY A 102 27.58 -4.43 11.76
N VAL A 103 27.44 -5.09 12.92
CA VAL A 103 26.17 -5.17 13.64
C VAL A 103 26.05 -4.03 14.66
N VAL A 104 25.00 -3.22 14.53
CA VAL A 104 24.65 -2.22 15.54
C VAL A 104 24.21 -2.95 16.82
N GLN A 105 25.00 -2.85 17.89
CA GLN A 105 24.63 -3.40 19.19
C GLN A 105 23.54 -2.55 19.85
N ASP A 106 22.36 -3.14 20.02
CA ASP A 106 21.36 -2.68 20.98
C ASP A 106 21.68 -3.26 22.37
N CYS A 107 21.62 -2.43 23.42
CA CYS A 107 21.81 -2.82 24.81
C CYS A 107 20.88 -3.93 25.30
N ASN A 108 19.76 -4.18 24.62
CA ASN A 108 18.80 -5.24 24.95
C ASN A 108 18.94 -6.51 24.08
N ALA A 109 19.81 -6.50 23.07
CA ALA A 109 20.01 -7.64 22.16
C ALA A 109 21.15 -8.57 22.64
N LYS A 110 21.10 -9.85 22.26
CA LYS A 110 22.21 -10.79 22.49
C LYS A 110 23.47 -10.28 21.75
N PRO A 111 24.64 -10.24 22.40
CA PRO A 111 25.85 -9.73 21.77
C PRO A 111 26.31 -10.66 20.64
N ARG A 112 26.56 -10.08 19.47
CA ARG A 112 27.16 -10.76 18.32
C ARG A 112 28.68 -10.62 18.38
N LEU A 113 29.36 -11.67 18.84
CA LEU A 113 30.80 -11.64 19.08
C LEU A 113 31.58 -12.39 17.99
N PRO A 114 32.77 -11.92 17.61
CA PRO A 114 33.67 -12.69 16.74
C PRO A 114 33.96 -14.07 17.32
N GLY A 115 34.09 -15.07 16.44
CA GLY A 115 34.34 -16.46 16.81
C GLY A 115 33.10 -17.21 17.32
N THR A 116 31.93 -16.58 17.38
CA THR A 116 30.67 -17.28 17.67
C THR A 116 30.33 -18.23 16.53
N ARG A 117 29.99 -19.49 16.86
CA ARG A 117 29.59 -20.48 15.85
C ARG A 117 28.20 -20.15 15.32
N LEU A 118 28.06 -20.18 13.99
CA LEU A 118 26.81 -19.92 13.30
C LEU A 118 25.99 -21.21 13.15
N ALA A 119 24.69 -21.13 13.44
CA ALA A 119 23.74 -22.24 13.34
C ALA A 119 23.28 -22.49 11.89
N ALA A 120 24.23 -22.74 10.98
CA ALA A 120 23.96 -22.97 9.58
C ALA A 120 23.53 -24.41 9.32
N SER A 121 22.39 -24.59 8.65
CA SER A 121 21.85 -25.91 8.28
C SER A 121 21.14 -25.86 6.93
N TYR A 122 21.34 -26.89 6.10
CA TYR A 122 20.61 -27.07 4.84
C TYR A 122 19.22 -27.67 5.04
N VAL A 123 18.90 -28.20 6.22
CA VAL A 123 17.54 -28.71 6.55
C VAL A 123 16.55 -27.55 6.72
N ASN A 124 17.08 -26.36 7.00
CA ASN A 124 16.32 -25.12 7.12
C ASN A 124 16.09 -24.51 5.72
N PHE A 125 15.30 -25.20 4.91
CA PHE A 125 14.91 -24.80 3.55
C PHE A 125 13.42 -24.50 3.48
N TYR A 126 13.01 -23.78 2.42
CA TYR A 126 11.60 -23.47 2.18
C TYR A 126 11.01 -24.36 1.09
N ILE A 127 9.86 -24.98 1.37
CA ILE A 127 9.08 -25.75 0.38
C ILE A 127 7.97 -24.84 -0.16
N SER A 128 8.02 -24.61 -1.47
CA SER A 128 7.01 -23.88 -2.23
C SER A 128 6.24 -24.81 -3.19
N THR A 129 5.20 -24.30 -3.85
CA THR A 129 4.50 -25.02 -4.91
C THR A 129 5.45 -25.34 -6.07
N GLY A 130 6.02 -26.55 -6.11
CA GLY A 130 6.90 -26.99 -7.20
C GLY A 130 8.35 -26.50 -7.14
N GLY A 131 8.79 -25.94 -6.02
CA GLY A 131 10.21 -25.62 -5.80
C GLY A 131 10.68 -25.75 -4.35
N ILE A 132 11.98 -25.99 -4.18
CA ILE A 132 12.69 -26.00 -2.91
C ILE A 132 13.69 -24.85 -2.92
N ILE A 133 13.60 -23.94 -1.95
CA ILE A 133 14.56 -22.86 -1.80
C ILE A 133 15.50 -23.23 -0.65
N THR A 134 16.75 -23.53 -0.97
CA THR A 134 17.77 -24.02 -0.02
C THR A 134 18.89 -22.99 0.16
N PRO A 135 19.45 -22.84 1.37
CA PRO A 135 20.58 -21.95 1.59
C PRO A 135 21.84 -22.43 0.87
N GLN A 136 22.73 -21.50 0.56
CA GLN A 136 24.10 -21.74 0.12
C GLN A 136 25.07 -20.98 1.03
N PHE A 137 26.03 -21.70 1.60
CA PHE A 137 26.91 -21.16 2.64
C PHE A 137 28.36 -20.92 2.20
N GLY A 138 28.71 -21.26 0.95
CA GLY A 138 30.05 -21.09 0.40
C GLY A 138 30.96 -22.29 0.61
N ASP A 139 30.43 -23.39 1.15
CA ASP A 139 31.09 -24.69 1.17
C ASP A 139 30.65 -25.47 -0.06
N GLN A 140 31.40 -25.32 -1.17
CA GLN A 140 31.01 -25.85 -2.47
C GLN A 140 30.63 -27.34 -2.44
N LYS A 141 31.38 -28.14 -1.64
CA LYS A 141 31.13 -29.58 -1.53
C LYS A 141 29.75 -29.85 -0.92
N TRP A 142 29.46 -29.24 0.22
CA TRP A 142 28.21 -29.50 0.94
C TRP A 142 27.01 -28.73 0.35
N ASP A 143 27.24 -27.57 -0.27
CA ASP A 143 26.24 -26.85 -1.07
C ASP A 143 25.77 -27.72 -2.26
N ASP A 144 26.69 -28.39 -2.96
CA ASP A 144 26.38 -29.29 -4.07
C ASP A 144 25.66 -30.55 -3.61
N GLU A 145 26.13 -31.15 -2.51
CA GLU A 145 25.54 -32.34 -1.93
C GLU A 145 24.11 -32.07 -1.42
N ALA A 146 23.87 -30.93 -0.76
CA ALA A 146 22.56 -30.56 -0.28
C ALA A 146 21.54 -30.50 -1.42
N VAL A 147 21.92 -29.89 -2.55
CA VAL A 147 21.05 -29.85 -3.74
C VAL A 147 20.83 -31.21 -4.36
N ARG A 148 21.86 -32.06 -4.40
CA ARG A 148 21.72 -33.44 -4.90
C ARG A 148 20.70 -34.21 -4.07
N VAL A 149 20.83 -34.17 -2.74
CA VAL A 149 19.92 -34.86 -1.81
C VAL A 149 18.52 -34.29 -1.90
N LEU A 150 18.35 -32.97 -1.83
CA LEU A 150 17.03 -32.32 -1.91
C LEU A 150 16.33 -32.60 -3.26
N SER A 151 17.08 -32.68 -4.35
CA SER A 151 16.52 -33.03 -5.67
C SER A 151 16.03 -34.49 -5.72
N GLN A 152 16.71 -35.40 -5.02
CA GLN A 152 16.28 -36.80 -4.90
C GLN A 152 15.06 -36.94 -3.98
N VAL A 153 15.03 -36.17 -2.89
CA VAL A 153 13.93 -36.16 -1.92
C VAL A 153 12.68 -35.53 -2.54
N PHE A 154 12.83 -34.47 -3.32
CA PHE A 154 11.74 -33.73 -3.95
C PHE A 154 11.83 -33.79 -5.48
N PRO A 155 11.63 -34.95 -6.12
CA PRO A 155 11.88 -35.14 -7.56
C PRO A 155 10.97 -34.31 -8.47
N ASN A 156 9.86 -33.79 -7.93
CA ASN A 156 8.91 -32.94 -8.65
C ASN A 156 9.10 -31.44 -8.38
N HIS A 157 10.15 -31.05 -7.66
CA HIS A 157 10.43 -29.66 -7.30
C HIS A 157 11.76 -29.20 -7.90
N GLU A 158 11.79 -27.96 -8.40
CA GLU A 158 13.03 -27.31 -8.78
C GLU A 158 13.78 -26.87 -7.52
N VAL A 159 15.01 -27.37 -7.31
CA VAL A 159 15.83 -26.96 -6.17
C VAL A 159 16.64 -25.72 -6.55
N VAL A 160 16.38 -24.63 -5.84
CA VAL A 160 16.99 -23.32 -6.07
C VAL A 160 17.81 -22.91 -4.87
N ARG A 161 19.08 -22.63 -5.14
CA ARG A 161 20.07 -22.20 -4.14
C ARG A 161 19.97 -20.69 -3.93
N ILE A 162 20.06 -20.26 -2.68
CA ILE A 162 20.15 -18.84 -2.31
C ILE A 162 21.55 -18.56 -1.80
N GLU A 163 22.32 -17.90 -2.67
CA GLU A 163 23.61 -17.34 -2.26
C GLU A 163 23.40 -16.18 -1.28
N GLY A 164 24.26 -16.08 -0.27
CA GLY A 164 24.14 -15.05 0.77
C GLY A 164 23.25 -15.46 1.94
N ALA A 165 22.85 -16.73 2.02
CA ALA A 165 22.14 -17.26 3.20
C ALA A 165 22.95 -17.09 4.50
N ARG A 166 24.28 -16.98 4.40
CA ARG A 166 25.15 -16.62 5.53
C ARG A 166 24.72 -15.34 6.23
N GLU A 167 24.27 -14.31 5.51
CA GLU A 167 23.81 -13.04 6.11
C GLU A 167 22.58 -13.24 7.00
N ILE A 168 21.69 -14.16 6.62
CA ILE A 168 20.50 -14.50 7.40
C ILE A 168 20.92 -15.24 8.67
N VAL A 169 21.91 -16.13 8.57
CA VAL A 169 22.47 -16.86 9.72
C VAL A 169 23.24 -15.94 10.66
N LEU A 170 23.92 -14.91 10.16
CA LEU A 170 24.55 -13.88 11.01
C LEU A 170 23.52 -13.14 11.88
N ALA A 171 22.29 -12.99 11.40
CA ALA A 171 21.17 -12.44 12.16
C ALA A 171 20.45 -13.48 13.07
N GLY A 172 20.90 -14.73 13.08
CA GLY A 172 20.36 -15.82 13.92
C GLY A 172 19.17 -16.57 13.34
N GLY A 173 18.87 -16.38 12.05
CA GLY A 173 17.82 -17.12 11.33
C GLY A 173 18.38 -17.93 10.16
N ASN A 174 17.51 -18.54 9.37
CA ASN A 174 17.88 -19.19 8.11
C ASN A 174 16.66 -19.16 7.16
N ILE A 175 16.73 -19.76 5.96
CA ILE A 175 15.75 -19.57 4.87
C ILE A 175 14.32 -19.94 5.30
N HIS A 176 14.14 -21.04 6.05
CA HIS A 176 12.84 -21.41 6.62
C HIS A 176 12.34 -20.33 7.59
N CYS A 177 13.20 -19.83 8.49
CA CYS A 177 12.81 -18.91 9.56
C CYS A 177 12.25 -17.57 9.05
N ILE A 178 12.70 -17.12 7.87
CA ILE A 178 12.24 -15.86 7.27
C ILE A 178 11.10 -16.06 6.26
N THR A 179 10.56 -17.28 6.13
CA THR A 179 9.48 -17.62 5.21
C THR A 179 8.32 -18.28 5.95
N GLN A 180 7.10 -18.08 5.46
CA GLN A 180 5.91 -18.74 6.00
C GLN A 180 5.09 -19.33 4.86
N GLN A 181 4.81 -20.63 4.95
CA GLN A 181 3.98 -21.32 3.96
C GLN A 181 2.52 -20.93 4.15
N GLN A 182 1.91 -20.41 3.09
CA GLN A 182 0.47 -20.20 3.05
C GLN A 182 -0.17 -21.32 2.22
N PRO A 183 -0.98 -22.20 2.83
CA PRO A 183 -1.68 -23.24 2.09
C PRO A 183 -2.59 -22.61 1.03
N ALA A 184 -2.53 -23.14 -0.19
CA ALA A 184 -3.57 -22.86 -1.17
C ALA A 184 -4.91 -23.41 -0.63
N ALA A 185 -6.01 -22.64 -0.78
CA ALA A 185 -7.33 -23.13 -0.42
C ALA A 185 -7.62 -24.44 -1.17
N LEU A 186 -8.01 -25.51 -0.46
CA LEU A 186 -8.26 -26.84 -1.02
C LEU A 186 -9.08 -26.77 -2.32
N PRO A 187 -8.51 -27.11 -3.49
CA PRO A 187 -9.28 -27.16 -4.72
C PRO A 187 -9.89 -28.55 -4.88
N GLY A 188 -11.20 -28.61 -5.14
CA GLY A 188 -11.86 -29.79 -5.70
C GLY A 188 -11.47 -30.09 -7.15
N THR A 189 -10.24 -29.77 -7.58
CA THR A 189 -9.76 -29.95 -8.95
C THR A 189 -8.26 -30.21 -8.94
N MET A 190 -7.81 -31.27 -9.62
CA MET A 190 -6.39 -31.58 -9.82
C MET A 190 -5.58 -30.33 -10.19
N GLU A 191 -4.45 -30.13 -9.52
CA GLU A 191 -3.48 -29.07 -9.79
C GLU A 191 -3.16 -29.00 -11.30
N SER A 192 -3.44 -27.87 -11.93
CA SER A 192 -3.16 -27.69 -13.36
C SER A 192 -1.66 -27.43 -13.58
N LYS A 193 -1.09 -27.94 -14.68
CA LYS A 193 0.30 -27.68 -15.11
C LYS A 193 0.67 -26.18 -15.11
N ASP A 194 -0.30 -25.28 -15.26
CA ASP A 194 -0.09 -23.84 -15.30
C ASP A 194 0.31 -23.25 -13.93
N GLU A 195 -0.13 -23.82 -12.80
CA GLU A 195 0.25 -23.29 -11.47
C GLU A 195 1.69 -23.64 -11.09
N ARG A 196 2.13 -24.86 -11.40
CA ARG A 196 3.54 -25.27 -11.21
C ARG A 196 4.48 -24.40 -12.05
N LEU A 197 4.09 -24.09 -13.29
CA LEU A 197 4.88 -23.24 -14.16
C LEU A 197 4.95 -21.80 -13.63
N LYS A 198 3.85 -21.23 -13.11
CA LYS A 198 3.85 -19.91 -12.47
C LYS A 198 4.79 -19.83 -11.28
N ALA A 199 4.82 -20.88 -10.45
CA ALA A 199 5.70 -20.93 -9.30
C ALA A 199 7.19 -21.07 -9.70
N GLN A 200 7.51 -21.91 -10.69
CA GLN A 200 8.86 -22.00 -11.27
C GLN A 200 9.34 -20.65 -11.82
N VAL A 201 8.48 -19.92 -12.52
CA VAL A 201 8.80 -18.57 -13.02
C VAL A 201 9.03 -17.59 -11.87
N ALA A 202 8.20 -17.62 -10.82
CA ALA A 202 8.36 -16.75 -9.65
C ALA A 202 9.69 -16.99 -8.93
N ILE A 203 10.10 -18.25 -8.77
CA ILE A 203 11.38 -18.62 -8.14
C ILE A 203 12.55 -18.09 -8.97
N ARG A 204 12.50 -18.23 -10.31
CA ARG A 204 13.55 -17.71 -11.20
C ARG A 204 13.64 -16.19 -11.18
N CYS A 205 12.50 -15.49 -11.08
CA CYS A 205 12.48 -14.04 -10.88
C CYS A 205 13.11 -13.62 -9.55
N ALA A 206 12.84 -14.36 -8.46
CA ALA A 206 13.48 -14.11 -7.17
C ALA A 206 15.00 -14.31 -7.24
N LYS A 207 15.48 -15.39 -7.88
CA LYS A 207 16.91 -15.63 -8.11
C LYS A 207 17.57 -14.48 -8.88
N ALA A 208 16.93 -13.99 -9.95
CA ALA A 208 17.43 -12.86 -10.73
C ALA A 208 17.49 -11.56 -9.90
N ALA A 209 16.48 -11.29 -9.06
CA ALA A 209 16.47 -10.10 -8.20
C ALA A 209 17.61 -10.10 -7.16
N ILE A 210 17.92 -11.26 -6.58
CA ILE A 210 19.02 -11.42 -5.62
C ILE A 210 20.38 -11.19 -6.31
N LEU A 211 20.60 -11.78 -7.49
CA LEU A 211 21.82 -11.57 -8.26
C LEU A 211 22.00 -10.09 -8.67
N LEU A 212 20.90 -9.41 -9.05
CA LEU A 212 20.92 -7.97 -9.35
C LEU A 212 21.20 -7.09 -8.13
N SER A 213 20.68 -7.46 -6.96
CA SER A 213 20.98 -6.76 -5.70
C SER A 213 22.47 -6.83 -5.36
N LYS A 214 23.09 -8.00 -5.57
CA LYS A 214 24.53 -8.19 -5.36
C LYS A 214 25.40 -7.40 -6.33
N LEU A 215 24.96 -7.22 -7.58
CA LEU A 215 25.66 -6.35 -8.53
C LEU A 215 25.69 -4.89 -8.06
N LYS A 216 24.64 -4.41 -7.39
CA LYS A 216 24.55 -3.05 -6.84
C LYS A 216 25.39 -2.81 -5.60
N SER A 217 25.70 -3.85 -4.82
CA SER A 217 26.54 -3.73 -3.62
C SER A 217 28.05 -3.59 -3.91
N PHE A 218 28.49 -3.68 -5.17
CA PHE A 218 29.89 -3.41 -5.54
C PHE A 218 30.09 -1.90 -5.78
N PRO A 219 30.96 -1.20 -5.00
CA PRO A 219 31.18 0.22 -5.19
C PRO A 219 31.88 0.51 -6.52
N ASN A 220 31.35 1.45 -7.30
CA ASN A 220 32.08 2.08 -8.40
C ASN A 220 33.25 2.90 -7.83
N ARG A 221 34.42 2.28 -7.64
CA ARG A 221 35.68 3.03 -7.54
C ARG A 221 36.36 3.04 -8.90
N HIS A 222 36.67 4.25 -9.36
CA HIS A 222 37.46 4.52 -10.54
C HIS A 222 38.71 3.63 -10.60
N LEU A 223 38.81 2.82 -11.65
CA LEU A 223 40.02 2.12 -12.06
C LEU A 223 41.09 3.14 -12.46
N THR A 224 41.98 3.45 -11.52
CA THR A 224 43.34 3.88 -11.84
C THR A 224 44.32 3.01 -11.07
N THR A 225 45.06 2.22 -11.85
CA THR A 225 46.42 1.68 -11.61
C THR A 225 46.66 0.77 -10.41
N SER A 226 46.45 -0.54 -10.61
CA SER A 226 47.47 -1.62 -10.59
C SER A 226 46.72 -2.96 -10.55
N ILE A 227 46.99 -3.85 -11.50
CA ILE A 227 46.34 -5.18 -11.57
C ILE A 227 46.95 -6.03 -10.44
N ASP A 228 46.17 -6.24 -9.39
CA ASP A 228 46.39 -7.27 -8.38
C ASP A 228 45.46 -8.47 -8.64
N ASP A 229 45.86 -9.66 -8.20
CA ASP A 229 45.14 -10.92 -8.43
C ASP A 229 43.68 -10.88 -7.90
N GLN A 230 43.38 -10.00 -6.94
CA GLN A 230 42.02 -9.77 -6.42
C GLN A 230 41.10 -9.02 -7.40
N GLY A 231 41.65 -8.22 -8.31
CA GLY A 231 40.89 -7.53 -9.35
C GLY A 231 40.38 -8.47 -10.44
N GLU A 232 41.17 -9.50 -10.80
CA GLU A 232 40.79 -10.48 -11.81
C GLU A 232 39.69 -11.44 -11.33
N GLU A 233 39.76 -11.92 -10.08
CA GLU A 233 38.70 -12.76 -9.49
C GLU A 233 37.37 -12.02 -9.40
N LYS A 234 37.40 -10.75 -9.02
CA LYS A 234 36.20 -9.91 -8.92
C LYS A 234 35.58 -9.64 -10.30
N GLU A 235 36.39 -9.40 -11.31
CA GLU A 235 35.92 -9.23 -12.69
C GLU A 235 35.35 -10.54 -13.26
N MET A 236 35.94 -11.69 -12.92
CA MET A 236 35.46 -13.01 -13.31
C MET A 236 34.12 -13.35 -12.64
N LEU A 237 33.93 -12.99 -11.37
CA LEU A 237 32.68 -13.15 -10.64
C LEU A 237 31.55 -12.29 -11.25
N ILE A 238 31.82 -11.02 -11.53
CA ILE A 238 30.86 -10.12 -12.18
C ILE A 238 30.46 -10.66 -13.57
N LYS A 239 31.44 -11.11 -14.38
CA LYS A 239 31.16 -11.71 -15.70
C LYS A 239 30.31 -12.97 -15.59
N THR A 240 30.52 -13.79 -14.57
CA THR A 240 29.75 -15.02 -14.32
C THR A 240 28.31 -14.69 -13.94
N MET A 241 28.10 -13.73 -13.02
CA MET A 241 26.76 -13.27 -12.62
C MET A 241 25.97 -12.67 -13.79
N VAL A 242 26.62 -11.83 -14.60
CA VAL A 242 25.99 -11.22 -15.79
C VAL A 242 25.59 -12.30 -16.81
N ARG A 243 26.42 -13.34 -16.98
CA ARG A 243 26.11 -14.47 -17.85
C ARG A 243 24.91 -15.26 -17.34
N GLU A 244 24.87 -15.55 -16.05
CA GLU A 244 23.77 -16.31 -15.44
C GLU A 244 22.44 -15.54 -15.49
N ILE A 245 22.46 -14.21 -15.29
CA ILE A 245 21.30 -13.34 -15.53
C ILE A 245 20.85 -13.40 -17.00
N GLY A 246 21.80 -13.43 -17.93
CA GLY A 246 21.52 -13.58 -19.37
C GLY A 246 20.85 -14.92 -19.71
N ASP A 247 21.34 -16.01 -19.13
CA ASP A 247 20.79 -17.36 -19.33
C ASP A 247 19.38 -17.47 -18.73
N LEU A 248 19.17 -16.96 -17.51
CA LEU A 248 17.85 -16.89 -16.86
C LEU A 248 16.83 -16.07 -17.69
N LYS A 249 17.27 -14.95 -18.27
CA LYS A 249 16.42 -14.15 -19.19
C LYS A 249 16.03 -14.95 -20.43
N MET A 250 16.98 -15.66 -21.04
CA MET A 250 16.72 -16.47 -22.24
C MET A 250 15.77 -17.65 -21.96
N GLU A 251 15.88 -18.27 -20.78
CA GLU A 251 14.97 -19.33 -20.36
C GLU A 251 13.55 -18.82 -20.09
N LEU A 252 13.41 -17.67 -19.42
CA LEU A 252 12.11 -17.01 -19.22
C LEU A 252 11.41 -16.70 -20.57
N VAL A 253 12.19 -16.27 -21.57
CA VAL A 253 11.70 -16.01 -22.93
C VAL A 253 11.31 -17.30 -23.64
N ARG A 254 12.10 -18.39 -23.53
CA ARG A 254 11.76 -19.69 -24.13
C ARG A 254 10.48 -20.29 -23.53
N GLU A 255 10.27 -20.16 -22.22
CA GLU A 255 9.04 -20.65 -21.58
C GLU A 255 7.80 -19.84 -21.99
N ARG A 256 7.95 -18.51 -22.13
CA ARG A 256 6.90 -17.64 -22.69
C ARG A 256 6.50 -18.06 -24.11
N LEU A 257 7.48 -18.40 -24.95
CA LEU A 257 7.22 -18.84 -26.34
C LEU A 257 6.51 -20.20 -26.39
N LYS A 258 6.78 -21.10 -25.42
CA LYS A 258 6.10 -22.39 -25.31
C LYS A 258 4.69 -22.29 -24.72
N ASN A 259 4.39 -21.27 -23.91
CA ASN A 259 3.08 -21.13 -23.25
C ASN A 259 2.47 -19.72 -23.43
N LYS A 260 1.62 -19.57 -24.47
CA LYS A 260 1.01 -18.29 -24.92
C LYS A 260 0.10 -17.59 -23.88
N ARG A 261 -0.13 -18.18 -22.71
CA ARG A 261 -0.97 -17.63 -21.63
C ARG A 261 -0.18 -16.86 -20.56
N ILE A 262 1.15 -16.86 -20.60
CA ILE A 262 1.99 -16.07 -19.69
C ILE A 262 2.22 -14.67 -20.29
N LYS A 263 1.67 -13.62 -19.65
CA LYS A 263 1.93 -12.22 -20.00
C LYS A 263 2.89 -11.59 -18.98
N LEU A 264 4.14 -11.34 -19.38
CA LEU A 264 4.98 -10.31 -18.76
C LEU A 264 4.64 -8.96 -19.40
N CYS A 265 4.43 -7.92 -18.58
CA CYS A 265 4.23 -6.55 -19.05
C CYS A 265 5.59 -5.85 -19.22
N GLY A 266 6.35 -6.22 -20.26
CA GLY A 266 7.59 -5.53 -20.61
C GLY A 266 7.72 -5.30 -22.11
N LEU A 267 7.90 -4.02 -22.48
CA LEU A 267 8.22 -3.54 -23.83
C LEU A 267 9.38 -4.33 -24.44
N MET A 268 9.21 -4.84 -25.66
CA MET A 268 10.31 -4.90 -26.62
C MET A 268 10.07 -3.80 -27.64
N GLU A 269 10.88 -2.75 -27.58
CA GLU A 269 11.08 -1.83 -28.69
C GLU A 269 11.78 -2.61 -29.80
N ASP A 270 11.09 -2.81 -30.92
CA ASP A 270 11.70 -3.29 -32.15
C ASP A 270 12.49 -2.13 -32.76
N CYS A 271 13.81 -2.18 -32.63
CA CYS A 271 14.76 -1.21 -33.16
C CYS A 271 14.77 -1.27 -34.69
N ASN A 272 13.75 -0.71 -35.38
CA ASN A 272 13.88 -0.14 -36.75
C ASN A 272 12.60 0.46 -37.38
N ALA A 273 11.49 0.66 -36.66
CA ALA A 273 10.28 1.27 -37.26
C ALA A 273 10.08 2.73 -36.81
N LYS A 274 10.06 3.67 -37.77
CA LYS A 274 9.69 5.09 -37.56
C LYS A 274 8.27 5.22 -36.95
N PRO A 275 8.00 6.28 -36.16
CA PRO A 275 6.81 6.35 -35.32
C PRO A 275 5.54 6.53 -36.16
N ARG A 276 4.57 5.63 -35.98
CA ARG A 276 3.16 5.89 -36.29
C ARG A 276 2.42 6.00 -34.95
N LEU A 277 1.80 7.16 -34.75
CA LEU A 277 0.84 7.45 -33.68
C LEU A 277 -0.21 6.35 -33.55
N PRO A 278 -0.50 5.82 -32.35
CA PRO A 278 -1.74 5.11 -32.09
C PRO A 278 -2.76 6.10 -31.49
N GLY A 279 -3.63 6.63 -32.35
CA GLY A 279 -4.91 7.20 -31.94
C GLY A 279 -5.90 6.10 -31.56
N THR A 280 -6.72 6.41 -30.55
CA THR A 280 -8.14 6.05 -30.45
C THR A 280 -8.54 4.63 -30.90
N ARG A 281 -8.50 3.64 -29.98
CA ARG A 281 -9.50 2.52 -29.96
C ARG A 281 -9.43 1.52 -28.80
N LEU A 282 -8.48 1.59 -27.86
CA LEU A 282 -8.38 0.60 -26.77
C LEU A 282 -9.09 0.99 -25.45
N ALA A 283 -9.44 2.26 -25.23
CA ALA A 283 -10.11 2.72 -24.00
C ALA A 283 -11.64 2.48 -24.00
N ALA A 284 -12.27 2.34 -25.17
CA ALA A 284 -13.74 2.38 -25.30
C ALA A 284 -14.49 1.08 -24.94
N SER A 285 -13.82 0.04 -24.44
CA SER A 285 -14.46 -1.26 -24.14
C SER A 285 -14.41 -1.69 -22.68
N TYR A 286 -13.81 -0.89 -21.79
CA TYR A 286 -13.56 -1.30 -20.40
C TYR A 286 -13.80 -0.22 -19.33
N VAL A 287 -14.68 0.78 -19.49
CA VAL A 287 -15.08 1.61 -18.34
C VAL A 287 -16.53 2.08 -18.47
N ASN A 288 -17.43 1.43 -17.72
CA ASN A 288 -18.78 1.95 -17.40
C ASN A 288 -18.89 2.06 -15.87
N PHE A 289 -17.88 2.70 -15.27
CA PHE A 289 -17.86 3.04 -13.85
C PHE A 289 -18.09 4.55 -13.70
N TYR A 290 -18.89 4.95 -12.71
CA TYR A 290 -19.20 6.33 -12.38
C TYR A 290 -18.89 6.57 -10.91
N ILE A 291 -18.48 7.78 -10.54
CA ILE A 291 -18.34 8.14 -9.13
C ILE A 291 -19.72 8.31 -8.50
N SER A 292 -19.95 7.64 -7.37
CA SER A 292 -20.99 8.01 -6.43
C SER A 292 -20.42 9.13 -5.55
N THR A 293 -21.00 10.32 -5.61
CA THR A 293 -20.69 11.38 -4.65
C THR A 293 -21.03 10.97 -3.23
N GLY A 294 -20.52 11.76 -2.26
CA GLY A 294 -20.81 11.71 -0.82
C GLY A 294 -22.24 11.24 -0.53
N GLY A 295 -22.40 10.44 0.53
CA GLY A 295 -23.64 9.85 1.01
C GLY A 295 -24.85 10.03 0.09
N ILE A 296 -25.12 9.04 -0.76
CA ILE A 296 -26.39 8.90 -1.49
C ILE A 296 -26.77 10.15 -2.32
N ILE A 297 -26.15 10.30 -3.49
CA ILE A 297 -26.80 11.03 -4.59
C ILE A 297 -27.02 10.05 -5.74
N THR A 298 -27.90 9.09 -5.52
CA THR A 298 -28.59 8.37 -6.58
C THR A 298 -29.97 9.01 -6.78
N PRO A 299 -30.42 9.22 -8.03
CA PRO A 299 -31.74 9.80 -8.28
C PRO A 299 -32.83 8.87 -7.77
N GLN A 300 -33.67 9.39 -6.86
CA GLN A 300 -34.94 8.79 -6.50
C GLN A 300 -35.81 8.68 -7.77
N PHE A 301 -36.04 7.46 -8.26
CA PHE A 301 -37.13 7.17 -9.18
C PHE A 301 -38.05 6.11 -8.56
N GLY A 302 -39.24 6.54 -8.15
CA GLY A 302 -40.39 5.68 -7.87
C GLY A 302 -40.54 5.21 -6.42
N ASP A 303 -41.80 5.06 -5.99
CA ASP A 303 -42.29 4.69 -4.65
C ASP A 303 -41.84 3.30 -4.14
N GLN A 304 -40.54 3.05 -4.06
CA GLN A 304 -39.98 1.94 -3.30
C GLN A 304 -39.02 2.49 -2.25
N LYS A 305 -39.40 2.33 -0.98
CA LYS A 305 -38.46 2.37 0.14
C LYS A 305 -37.42 1.27 -0.11
N TRP A 306 -36.17 1.66 -0.31
CA TRP A 306 -35.03 0.75 -0.30
C TRP A 306 -34.31 0.95 1.04
N ASP A 307 -34.12 -0.14 1.76
CA ASP A 307 -33.51 -0.16 3.09
C ASP A 307 -32.09 0.42 3.06
N ASP A 308 -31.80 1.19 4.10
CA ASP A 308 -30.53 1.84 4.41
C ASP A 308 -29.36 0.83 4.40
N GLU A 309 -28.39 0.96 3.47
CA GLU A 309 -27.18 0.12 3.50
C GLU A 309 -25.89 0.92 3.25
N ALA A 310 -24.94 0.66 4.17
CA ALA A 310 -23.75 1.41 4.56
C ALA A 310 -22.82 1.96 3.46
N VAL A 311 -22.64 3.28 3.47
CA VAL A 311 -21.39 3.95 3.07
C VAL A 311 -20.34 3.67 4.16
N ARG A 312 -19.12 3.27 3.81
CA ARG A 312 -18.00 3.26 4.78
C ARG A 312 -17.29 4.60 4.68
N VAL A 313 -17.19 5.33 5.77
CA VAL A 313 -16.30 6.49 5.81
C VAL A 313 -14.94 6.04 6.23
N LEU A 314 -13.96 6.29 5.37
CA LEU A 314 -12.58 6.28 5.77
C LEU A 314 -12.30 7.71 6.23
N SER A 315 -12.36 7.91 7.54
CA SER A 315 -11.99 9.17 8.16
C SER A 315 -10.60 8.96 8.72
N GLN A 316 -9.65 9.86 8.49
CA GLN A 316 -8.52 9.89 9.41
C GLN A 316 -9.04 10.36 10.77
N VAL A 317 -8.36 9.92 11.81
CA VAL A 317 -8.32 10.58 13.11
C VAL A 317 -6.86 10.50 13.52
N PHE A 318 -6.40 11.58 14.13
CA PHE A 318 -5.11 11.71 14.80
C PHE A 318 -3.94 12.13 13.92
N PRO A 319 -3.75 13.45 13.75
CA PRO A 319 -2.40 13.97 13.54
C PRO A 319 -1.51 13.51 14.70
N ASN A 320 -0.28 13.14 14.39
CA ASN A 320 0.56 12.42 15.33
C ASN A 320 1.10 13.36 16.43
N HIS A 321 1.15 12.88 17.67
CA HIS A 321 1.74 13.64 18.77
C HIS A 321 3.28 13.76 18.63
N GLU A 322 3.88 12.98 17.72
CA GLU A 322 5.33 12.98 17.43
C GLU A 322 5.67 13.21 15.94
N GLU A 323 4.68 13.28 15.05
CA GLU A 323 4.87 13.55 13.61
C GLU A 323 3.95 14.69 13.17
N ARG A 324 4.48 15.64 12.42
CA ARG A 324 3.79 16.85 11.93
C ARG A 324 3.47 17.95 12.96
N LEU A 325 4.38 18.14 13.93
CA LEU A 325 4.37 19.29 14.84
C LEU A 325 4.49 20.65 14.11
N ASP A 326 4.91 20.60 12.85
CA ASP A 326 5.04 21.69 11.89
C ASP A 326 3.73 22.15 11.25
N ILE A 327 2.63 21.41 11.45
CA ILE A 327 1.28 21.79 11.03
C ILE A 327 0.31 21.84 12.20
N TRP A 328 0.33 20.82 13.06
CA TRP A 328 -0.69 20.63 14.09
C TRP A 328 -0.20 21.12 15.45
N ARG A 329 -0.76 22.24 15.90
CA ARG A 329 -0.32 22.89 17.14
C ARG A 329 -0.48 22.01 18.39
N ASP A 330 0.35 22.27 19.39
CA ASP A 330 0.31 21.66 20.73
C ASP A 330 0.28 20.13 20.67
N ASN A 331 1.22 19.56 19.91
CA ASN A 331 1.36 18.12 19.67
C ASN A 331 0.06 17.49 19.14
N ALA A 332 -0.62 18.22 18.25
CA ALA A 332 -1.86 17.83 17.60
C ALA A 332 -3.09 17.63 18.51
N LEU A 333 -2.99 17.85 19.83
CA LEU A 333 -4.04 17.48 20.79
C LEU A 333 -5.41 18.07 20.42
N HIS A 334 -5.45 19.34 20.03
CA HIS A 334 -6.68 20.02 19.64
C HIS A 334 -7.33 19.39 18.42
N ALA A 335 -6.54 19.09 17.39
CA ALA A 335 -7.03 18.42 16.19
C ALA A 335 -7.47 16.97 16.47
N GLN A 336 -6.74 16.22 17.30
CA GLN A 336 -7.13 14.87 17.72
C GLN A 336 -8.55 14.83 18.33
N LEU A 337 -8.87 15.79 19.21
CA LEU A 337 -10.20 15.92 19.81
C LEU A 337 -11.28 16.22 18.77
N VAL A 338 -10.99 17.10 17.81
CA VAL A 338 -11.97 17.50 16.78
C VAL A 338 -12.18 16.39 15.76
N PHE A 339 -11.13 15.73 15.29
CA PHE A 339 -11.28 14.56 14.42
C PHE A 339 -12.08 13.44 15.12
N THR A 340 -11.89 13.25 16.43
CA THR A 340 -12.67 12.29 17.22
C THR A 340 -14.16 12.67 17.23
N LYS A 341 -14.49 13.96 17.42
CA LYS A 341 -15.88 14.44 17.32
C LYS A 341 -16.47 14.19 15.93
N VAL A 342 -15.70 14.45 14.86
CA VAL A 342 -16.12 14.17 13.47
C VAL A 342 -16.41 12.68 13.28
N ALA A 343 -15.48 11.80 13.65
CA ALA A 343 -15.66 10.36 13.52
C ALA A 343 -16.87 9.84 14.32
N ILE A 344 -17.06 10.33 15.56
CA ILE A 344 -18.24 9.99 16.38
C ILE A 344 -19.52 10.47 15.71
N ALA A 345 -19.55 11.71 15.19
CA ALA A 345 -20.71 12.28 14.53
C ALA A 345 -21.12 11.47 13.29
N ILE A 346 -20.14 11.11 12.44
CA ILE A 346 -20.38 10.27 11.25
C ILE A 346 -20.85 8.87 11.65
N SER A 347 -20.27 8.30 12.71
CA SER A 347 -20.58 6.93 13.16
C SER A 347 -22.03 6.69 13.60
N LYS A 348 -22.79 7.77 13.80
CA LYS A 348 -24.24 7.72 14.06
C LYS A 348 -25.04 7.33 12.82
N PHE A 349 -24.54 7.65 11.63
CA PHE A 349 -25.25 7.47 10.36
C PHE A 349 -24.70 6.30 9.57
N GLU A 350 -23.39 6.05 9.63
CA GLU A 350 -22.77 4.99 8.83
C GLU A 350 -21.43 4.49 9.41
N PRO A 351 -20.96 3.28 9.04
CA PRO A 351 -19.72 2.73 9.57
C PRO A 351 -18.49 3.59 9.26
N VAL A 352 -17.67 3.85 10.28
CA VAL A 352 -16.42 4.63 10.15
C VAL A 352 -15.21 3.73 10.35
N THR A 353 -14.18 3.95 9.53
CA THR A 353 -12.84 3.43 9.73
C THR A 353 -11.87 4.56 9.91
N VAL A 354 -11.11 4.47 10.99
CA VAL A 354 -10.02 5.37 11.34
C VAL A 354 -8.70 4.70 11.08
N CYS A 355 -7.80 5.37 10.36
CA CYS A 355 -6.49 4.83 10.01
C CYS A 355 -5.39 5.51 10.84
N LYS A 356 -4.62 4.73 11.61
CA LYS A 356 -3.53 5.24 12.47
C LYS A 356 -2.44 4.19 12.71
N PHE A 357 -1.19 4.47 12.37
CA PHE A 357 -0.03 3.60 12.63
C PHE A 357 0.53 3.78 14.05
N ALA A 358 1.38 4.79 14.24
CA ALA A 358 1.90 5.15 15.56
C ALA A 358 0.74 5.57 16.49
N GLN A 359 0.79 5.23 17.77
CA GLN A 359 -0.26 5.56 18.74
C GLN A 359 -1.66 4.98 18.44
N TRP A 360 -1.72 3.81 17.77
CA TRP A 360 -2.97 3.10 17.53
C TRP A 360 -3.80 2.91 18.81
N GLU A 361 -3.14 2.58 19.93
CA GLU A 361 -3.81 2.38 21.23
C GLU A 361 -4.49 3.66 21.74
N ASN A 362 -3.82 4.82 21.63
CA ASN A 362 -4.41 6.12 21.98
C ASN A 362 -5.66 6.38 21.12
N ALA A 363 -5.54 6.21 19.79
CA ALA A 363 -6.66 6.39 18.88
C ALA A 363 -7.84 5.48 19.21
N ARG A 364 -7.55 4.20 19.49
CA ARG A 364 -8.56 3.22 19.86
C ARG A 364 -9.27 3.59 21.16
N SER A 365 -8.55 4.12 22.15
CA SER A 365 -9.11 4.51 23.46
C SER A 365 -10.06 5.72 23.41
N GLN A 366 -9.90 6.60 22.43
CA GLN A 366 -10.72 7.81 22.27
C GLN A 366 -11.98 7.59 21.42
N LEU A 367 -12.01 6.52 20.62
CA LEU A 367 -13.08 6.24 19.66
C LEU A 367 -14.02 5.12 20.15
N PRO A 368 -15.34 5.23 19.92
CA PRO A 368 -16.30 4.21 20.34
C PRO A 368 -16.12 2.90 19.56
N GLU A 369 -16.60 1.79 20.13
CA GLU A 369 -16.39 0.42 19.61
C GLU A 369 -16.90 0.20 18.18
N ASN A 370 -17.96 0.91 17.78
CA ASN A 370 -18.55 0.83 16.43
C ASN A 370 -17.67 1.48 15.34
N VAL A 371 -16.69 2.30 15.72
CA VAL A 371 -15.69 2.85 14.79
C VAL A 371 -14.56 1.83 14.65
N ARG A 372 -14.26 1.35 13.45
CA ARG A 372 -13.11 0.47 13.20
C ARG A 372 -11.82 1.30 13.25
N VAL A 373 -10.76 0.82 13.91
CA VAL A 373 -9.43 1.46 13.88
C VAL A 373 -8.45 0.51 13.21
N LEU A 374 -7.82 0.97 12.13
CA LEU A 374 -6.92 0.23 11.26
C LEU A 374 -5.52 0.81 11.37
N GLU A 375 -4.53 -0.06 11.50
CA GLU A 375 -3.14 0.36 11.49
C GLU A 375 -2.68 0.72 10.06
N MET A 376 -2.26 1.97 9.83
CA MET A 376 -1.85 2.43 8.51
C MET A 376 -0.93 3.64 8.59
N SER A 377 0.27 3.53 8.01
CA SER A 377 1.25 4.62 7.94
C SER A 377 0.93 5.62 6.82
N MET A 378 1.18 6.90 7.10
CA MET A 378 0.91 8.09 6.26
C MET A 378 1.77 9.27 6.76
N ASN A 379 2.02 10.30 5.95
CA ASN A 379 2.78 11.48 6.36
C ASN A 379 1.88 12.56 6.97
N ASP A 380 0.63 12.70 6.51
CA ASP A 380 -0.34 13.63 7.09
C ASP A 380 -1.79 13.13 7.04
N SER A 381 -2.69 13.85 7.70
CA SER A 381 -4.08 13.48 7.93
C SER A 381 -5.07 14.17 6.97
N TRP A 382 -4.84 14.05 5.65
CA TRP A 382 -5.74 14.54 4.59
C TRP A 382 -6.28 13.45 3.65
N PHE A 383 -7.13 12.57 4.18
CA PHE A 383 -7.56 11.33 3.51
C PHE A 383 -8.38 11.56 2.24
N ARG A 384 -9.03 12.73 2.12
CA ARG A 384 -9.73 13.14 0.89
C ARG A 384 -8.79 13.14 -0.31
N ASP A 385 -7.56 13.54 -0.08
CA ASP A 385 -6.59 13.82 -1.14
C ASP A 385 -5.63 12.66 -1.39
N THR A 386 -5.33 11.87 -0.36
CA THR A 386 -4.44 10.70 -0.45
C THR A 386 -5.19 9.36 -0.59
N GLY A 387 -6.49 9.36 -0.27
CA GLY A 387 -7.37 8.21 -0.34
C GLY A 387 -7.81 7.87 -1.77
N PRO A 388 -8.38 6.68 -1.98
CA PRO A 388 -8.84 6.30 -3.31
C PRO A 388 -10.15 7.02 -3.65
N THR A 389 -10.27 7.49 -4.89
CA THR A 389 -11.56 7.93 -5.43
C THR A 389 -12.35 6.71 -5.89
N PHE A 390 -13.37 6.32 -5.12
CA PHE A 390 -14.17 5.15 -5.44
C PHE A 390 -15.13 5.38 -6.63
N VAL A 391 -15.22 4.37 -7.49
CA VAL A 391 -16.12 4.34 -8.64
C VAL A 391 -16.99 3.08 -8.62
N VAL A 392 -18.24 3.20 -9.05
CA VAL A 392 -19.25 2.15 -9.06
C VAL A 392 -19.71 1.84 -10.47
N ARG A 393 -19.82 0.55 -10.81
CA ARG A 393 -20.37 0.10 -12.10
C ARG A 393 -21.89 0.15 -12.07
N LYS A 394 -22.51 0.77 -13.08
CA LYS A 394 -23.97 0.77 -13.23
C LYS A 394 -24.47 -0.65 -13.54
N ASN A 395 -25.45 -1.13 -12.77
CA ASN A 395 -26.11 -2.42 -13.02
C ASN A 395 -26.78 -2.39 -14.41
N GLY A 396 -26.41 -3.32 -15.30
CA GLY A 396 -26.98 -3.43 -16.66
C GLY A 396 -26.01 -3.83 -17.77
N SER A 397 -24.69 -3.86 -17.53
CA SER A 397 -23.74 -4.37 -18.53
C SER A 397 -23.57 -5.89 -18.41
N THR A 398 -24.37 -6.61 -19.18
CA THR A 398 -24.50 -8.09 -19.29
C THR A 398 -23.26 -8.81 -19.84
N HIS A 399 -22.06 -8.29 -19.60
CA HIS A 399 -20.81 -8.95 -19.99
C HIS A 399 -20.06 -9.43 -18.74
N GLY A 400 -20.40 -10.65 -18.34
CA GLY A 400 -19.65 -11.45 -17.38
C GLY A 400 -20.25 -11.53 -15.98
N ASN A 401 -20.10 -12.69 -15.35
CA ASN A 401 -20.41 -12.99 -13.94
C ASN A 401 -19.45 -12.27 -12.97
N ILE A 402 -19.18 -10.98 -13.17
CA ILE A 402 -18.28 -10.22 -12.31
C ILE A 402 -19.10 -9.69 -11.12
N LYS A 403 -18.84 -10.28 -9.94
CA LYS A 403 -19.55 -10.01 -8.68
C LYS A 403 -19.21 -8.66 -8.03
N GLN A 404 -18.17 -7.97 -8.50
CA GLN A 404 -17.61 -6.80 -7.83
C GLN A 404 -17.99 -5.52 -8.58
N HIS A 405 -18.72 -4.63 -7.89
CA HIS A 405 -19.33 -3.43 -8.46
C HIS A 405 -18.57 -2.14 -8.14
N ILE A 406 -17.56 -2.19 -7.26
CA ILE A 406 -16.80 -1.03 -6.78
C ILE A 406 -15.32 -1.23 -7.14
N ALA A 407 -14.66 -0.16 -7.56
CA ALA A 407 -13.20 -0.07 -7.71
C ALA A 407 -12.74 1.29 -7.15
N GLY A 408 -11.43 1.45 -6.93
CA GLY A 408 -10.85 2.73 -6.54
C GLY A 408 -9.81 3.22 -7.54
N ILE A 409 -9.89 4.51 -7.87
CA ILE A 409 -8.83 5.21 -8.58
C ILE A 409 -7.80 5.65 -7.55
N ASP A 410 -6.54 5.35 -7.84
CA ASP A 410 -5.38 5.71 -7.04
C ASP A 410 -4.58 6.75 -7.84
N TRP A 411 -4.88 8.02 -7.60
CA TRP A 411 -4.20 9.15 -8.22
C TRP A 411 -2.76 9.27 -7.71
N ASN A 412 -1.90 9.91 -8.50
CA ASN A 412 -0.60 10.27 -7.97
C ASN A 412 -0.75 11.48 -7.02
N PHE A 413 0.11 11.58 -6.02
CA PHE A 413 0.07 12.64 -5.00
C PHE A 413 1.46 13.24 -4.78
N ASN A 414 1.54 14.54 -4.50
CA ASN A 414 2.81 15.23 -4.32
C ASN A 414 2.86 16.24 -3.16
N GLY A 415 1.98 16.13 -2.17
CA GLY A 415 1.92 17.11 -1.08
C GLY A 415 1.45 18.50 -1.54
N TRP A 416 0.51 18.54 -2.51
CA TRP A 416 -0.09 19.76 -3.09
C TRP A 416 0.91 20.75 -3.73
N GLY A 417 1.99 20.24 -4.32
CA GLY A 417 2.93 21.10 -5.06
C GLY A 417 4.36 20.58 -5.18
N GLY A 418 4.65 19.40 -4.66
CA GLY A 418 5.97 18.80 -4.72
C GLY A 418 6.96 19.46 -3.77
N VAL A 419 8.25 19.36 -4.07
CA VAL A 419 9.32 19.82 -3.19
C VAL A 419 9.37 21.35 -3.08
N ASP A 420 9.04 22.04 -4.17
CA ASP A 420 9.25 23.50 -4.27
C ASP A 420 8.06 24.30 -3.74
N ASP A 421 6.83 23.89 -4.08
CA ASP A 421 5.60 24.64 -3.82
C ASP A 421 4.60 23.85 -2.92
N GLY A 422 4.97 22.65 -2.45
CA GLY A 422 4.10 21.78 -1.65
C GLY A 422 4.10 22.12 -0.15
N CYS A 423 3.19 21.48 0.59
CA CYS A 423 2.99 21.74 2.01
C CYS A 423 4.05 21.12 2.92
N TYR A 424 4.77 20.08 2.45
CA TYR A 424 5.86 19.43 3.17
C TYR A 424 6.74 18.60 2.24
N GLN A 425 7.96 18.26 2.68
CA GLN A 425 9.00 17.70 1.81
C GLN A 425 8.91 16.18 1.55
N ASP A 426 8.26 15.40 2.42
CA ASP A 426 8.11 13.95 2.27
C ASP A 426 6.63 13.50 2.36
N TRP A 427 6.11 12.99 1.25
CA TRP A 427 4.76 12.39 1.09
C TRP A 427 4.84 10.91 0.65
N SER A 428 5.98 10.25 0.89
CA SER A 428 6.23 8.89 0.42
C SER A 428 5.26 7.84 0.99
N LEU A 429 4.75 8.04 2.20
CA LEU A 429 3.75 7.18 2.84
C LEU A 429 2.34 7.54 2.39
N ASP A 430 2.06 8.81 2.12
CA ASP A 430 0.77 9.28 1.60
C ASP A 430 0.45 8.70 0.22
N LEU A 431 1.47 8.57 -0.65
CA LEU A 431 1.39 7.86 -1.93
C LEU A 431 0.94 6.39 -1.82
N LEU A 432 0.97 5.81 -0.62
CA LEU A 432 0.58 4.42 -0.40
C LEU A 432 -0.82 4.28 0.19
N VAL A 433 -1.47 5.36 0.65
CA VAL A 433 -2.75 5.32 1.38
C VAL A 433 -3.85 4.68 0.54
N ALA A 434 -4.11 5.19 -0.67
CA ALA A 434 -5.09 4.61 -1.59
C ALA A 434 -4.84 3.12 -1.87
N ARG A 435 -3.59 2.73 -2.12
CA ARG A 435 -3.21 1.32 -2.34
C ARG A 435 -3.50 0.45 -1.11
N LYS A 436 -3.11 0.89 0.08
CA LYS A 436 -3.30 0.14 1.33
C LYS A 436 -4.79 -0.08 1.59
N ILE A 437 -5.60 0.96 1.42
CA ILE A 437 -7.05 0.89 1.59
C ILE A 437 -7.70 -0.08 0.62
N LEU A 438 -7.38 0.03 -0.67
CA LEU A 438 -7.95 -0.88 -1.66
C LEU A 438 -7.52 -2.33 -1.42
N GLY A 439 -6.31 -2.55 -0.90
CA GLY A 439 -5.86 -3.88 -0.45
C GLY A 439 -6.66 -4.42 0.75
N VAL A 440 -6.86 -3.60 1.79
CA VAL A 440 -7.61 -3.98 3.00
C VAL A 440 -9.08 -4.25 2.68
N GLU A 441 -9.70 -3.42 1.85
CA GLU A 441 -11.09 -3.58 1.41
C GLU A 441 -11.25 -4.63 0.29
N LYS A 442 -10.13 -5.16 -0.23
CA LYS A 442 -10.07 -6.15 -1.32
C LYS A 442 -10.79 -5.66 -2.59
N LEU A 443 -10.60 -4.39 -2.93
CA LEU A 443 -11.21 -3.73 -4.07
C LEU A 443 -10.20 -3.58 -5.23
N PRO A 444 -10.65 -3.69 -6.50
CA PRO A 444 -9.82 -3.40 -7.66
C PRO A 444 -9.26 -1.98 -7.61
N ARG A 445 -7.99 -1.85 -8.01
CA ARG A 445 -7.24 -0.59 -8.01
C ARG A 445 -6.93 -0.17 -9.43
N PHE A 446 -7.23 1.09 -9.76
CA PHE A 446 -6.83 1.76 -10.98
C PHE A 446 -5.76 2.80 -10.67
N PRO A 447 -4.46 2.46 -10.73
CA PRO A 447 -3.40 3.42 -10.54
C PRO A 447 -3.35 4.42 -11.70
N HIS A 448 -3.13 5.69 -11.38
CA HIS A 448 -3.04 6.78 -12.35
C HIS A 448 -1.74 7.58 -12.19
N PHE A 449 -1.26 8.19 -13.26
CA PHE A 449 -0.01 8.97 -13.27
C PHE A 449 -0.20 10.48 -13.02
N ILE A 450 -1.33 11.07 -13.43
CA ILE A 450 -1.72 12.45 -13.11
C ILE A 450 -1.67 12.71 -11.61
N ILE A 451 -1.14 13.86 -11.22
CA ILE A 451 -1.22 14.37 -9.85
C ILE A 451 -2.60 15.01 -9.69
N LEU A 452 -3.43 14.44 -8.84
CA LEU A 452 -4.79 14.91 -8.57
C LEU A 452 -5.22 14.52 -7.17
N GLU A 453 -5.85 15.45 -6.48
CA GLU A 453 -6.38 15.26 -5.13
C GLU A 453 -7.90 15.15 -5.16
N GLY A 454 -8.50 14.28 -4.33
CA GLY A 454 -9.95 14.11 -4.32
C GLY A 454 -10.72 15.39 -3.99
N GLY A 455 -10.16 16.28 -3.16
CA GLY A 455 -10.77 17.58 -2.81
C GLY A 455 -10.73 18.61 -3.94
N SER A 456 -9.92 18.37 -4.97
CA SER A 456 -9.82 19.26 -6.14
C SER A 456 -10.95 19.05 -7.15
N ILE A 457 -11.81 18.03 -6.96
CA ILE A 457 -12.93 17.70 -7.85
C ILE A 457 -14.23 17.46 -7.07
N HIS A 458 -15.37 17.77 -7.67
CA HIS A 458 -16.68 17.38 -7.15
C HIS A 458 -17.61 16.94 -8.30
N VAL A 459 -18.29 15.81 -8.18
CA VAL A 459 -19.14 15.28 -9.25
C VAL A 459 -20.63 15.31 -8.88
N ASP A 460 -21.53 15.06 -9.82
CA ASP A 460 -22.98 15.02 -9.57
C ASP A 460 -23.57 13.60 -9.61
N GLY A 461 -22.77 12.60 -9.96
CA GLY A 461 -23.21 11.21 -10.18
C GLY A 461 -23.94 10.97 -11.50
N GLU A 462 -24.15 12.01 -12.32
CA GLU A 462 -24.91 11.99 -13.56
C GLU A 462 -24.15 12.52 -14.77
N GLY A 463 -22.84 12.71 -14.65
CA GLY A 463 -21.98 13.02 -15.77
C GLY A 463 -21.27 14.36 -15.71
N THR A 464 -21.40 15.10 -14.62
CA THR A 464 -20.81 16.44 -14.47
C THR A 464 -19.76 16.44 -13.37
N CYS A 465 -18.63 17.09 -13.64
CA CYS A 465 -17.58 17.38 -12.66
C CYS A 465 -17.41 18.90 -12.52
N LEU A 466 -17.25 19.39 -11.30
CA LEU A 466 -16.75 20.70 -10.94
C LEU A 466 -15.27 20.58 -10.57
N THR A 467 -14.49 21.59 -10.91
CA THR A 467 -13.07 21.73 -10.54
C THR A 467 -12.67 23.21 -10.65
N THR A 468 -11.49 23.56 -10.13
CA THR A 468 -10.89 24.89 -10.31
C THR A 468 -9.72 24.87 -11.31
N GLU A 469 -9.53 25.96 -12.04
CA GLU A 469 -8.36 26.20 -12.89
C GLU A 469 -7.12 26.48 -12.04
N GLU A 470 -7.26 27.29 -10.98
CA GLU A 470 -6.21 27.65 -10.03
C GLU A 470 -5.44 26.43 -9.48
N CYS A 471 -6.15 25.31 -9.24
CA CYS A 471 -5.55 24.07 -8.75
C CYS A 471 -5.03 23.19 -9.89
N LEU A 472 -5.90 22.66 -10.74
CA LEU A 472 -5.51 21.59 -11.67
C LEU A 472 -4.61 22.07 -12.82
N LEU A 473 -4.64 23.37 -13.15
CA LEU A 473 -3.75 23.97 -14.15
C LEU A 473 -2.50 24.59 -13.52
N ASN A 474 -2.33 24.47 -12.20
CA ASN A 474 -1.11 24.91 -11.54
C ASN A 474 0.09 24.13 -12.07
N LYS A 475 1.19 24.84 -12.33
CA LYS A 475 2.48 24.28 -12.77
C LYS A 475 3.01 23.21 -11.81
N ASN A 476 2.60 23.24 -10.55
CA ASN A 476 3.07 22.31 -9.51
C ASN A 476 2.28 20.99 -9.48
N ARG A 477 1.22 20.86 -10.28
CA ARG A 477 0.49 19.61 -10.52
C ARG A 477 0.99 18.95 -11.78
N ASN A 478 0.42 19.31 -12.93
CA ASN A 478 0.66 18.62 -14.20
C ASN A 478 1.20 19.58 -15.27
N PRO A 479 2.42 20.13 -15.11
CA PRO A 479 2.94 21.23 -15.96
C PRO A 479 3.08 20.87 -17.44
N ASN A 480 3.10 19.57 -17.75
CA ASN A 480 3.25 19.05 -19.12
C ASN A 480 1.91 18.67 -19.76
N MET A 481 0.78 19.00 -19.13
CA MET A 481 -0.56 18.69 -19.65
C MET A 481 -1.35 19.97 -19.93
N THR A 482 -2.07 20.00 -21.05
CA THR A 482 -3.04 21.06 -21.34
C THR A 482 -4.34 20.84 -20.56
N LYS A 483 -5.16 21.88 -20.46
CA LYS A 483 -6.49 21.81 -19.85
C LYS A 483 -7.35 20.71 -20.47
N GLU A 484 -7.33 20.57 -21.80
CA GLU A 484 -8.09 19.55 -22.53
C GLU A 484 -7.60 18.14 -22.20
N GLN A 485 -6.28 17.96 -22.06
CA GLN A 485 -5.70 16.66 -21.70
C GLN A 485 -6.09 16.23 -20.28
N ILE A 486 -6.11 17.18 -19.33
CA ILE A 486 -6.59 16.94 -17.97
C ILE A 486 -8.08 16.59 -18.00
N GLU A 487 -8.89 17.39 -18.72
CA GLU A 487 -10.32 17.14 -18.88
C GLU A 487 -10.61 15.75 -19.48
N ASP A 488 -9.82 15.30 -20.46
CA ASP A 488 -9.94 13.95 -21.04
C ASP A 488 -9.65 12.85 -20.01
N GLN A 489 -8.67 13.04 -19.10
CA GLN A 489 -8.42 12.09 -18.00
C GLN A 489 -9.60 12.05 -17.02
N LEU A 490 -10.13 13.23 -16.63
CA LEU A 490 -11.29 13.33 -15.75
C LEU A 490 -12.50 12.60 -16.35
N LYS A 491 -12.81 12.84 -17.62
CA LYS A 491 -13.91 12.13 -18.32
C LYS A 491 -13.69 10.62 -18.34
N ALA A 492 -12.47 10.17 -18.65
CA ALA A 492 -12.16 8.75 -18.78
C ALA A 492 -12.26 7.98 -17.46
N TYR A 493 -11.79 8.56 -16.35
CA TYR A 493 -11.70 7.86 -15.07
C TYR A 493 -12.90 8.10 -14.16
N LEU A 494 -13.48 9.31 -14.16
CA LEU A 494 -14.64 9.64 -13.32
C LEU A 494 -15.97 9.19 -13.95
N GLY A 495 -15.98 8.87 -15.24
CA GLY A 495 -17.20 8.53 -16.00
C GLY A 495 -18.06 9.75 -16.35
N VAL A 496 -17.49 10.97 -16.28
CA VAL A 496 -18.18 12.23 -16.57
C VAL A 496 -18.15 12.56 -18.06
N GLN A 497 -19.12 13.33 -18.53
CA GLN A 497 -19.20 13.85 -19.90
C GLN A 497 -18.89 15.34 -19.96
N LYS A 498 -19.11 16.07 -18.86
CA LYS A 498 -18.91 17.52 -18.78
C LYS A 498 -18.07 17.88 -17.57
N VAL A 499 -17.11 18.79 -17.77
CA VAL A 499 -16.34 19.42 -16.70
C VAL A 499 -16.64 20.91 -16.70
N ILE A 500 -17.00 21.45 -15.53
CA ILE A 500 -17.26 22.86 -15.29
C ILE A 500 -16.06 23.38 -14.50
N TRP A 501 -15.35 24.33 -15.10
CA TRP A 501 -14.13 24.92 -14.56
C TRP A 501 -14.44 26.28 -13.94
N LEU A 502 -14.26 26.40 -12.62
CA LEU A 502 -14.24 27.71 -11.96
C LEU A 502 -12.81 28.26 -12.02
N PRO A 503 -12.60 29.58 -12.21
CA PRO A 503 -11.26 30.13 -12.35
C PRO A 503 -10.46 30.01 -11.05
N TYR A 504 -11.13 30.19 -9.91
CA TYR A 504 -10.52 30.32 -8.59
C TYR A 504 -11.21 29.45 -7.54
N GLY A 505 -10.44 28.95 -6.57
CA GLY A 505 -10.95 28.38 -5.33
C GLY A 505 -11.22 29.46 -4.27
N LEU A 506 -11.40 29.04 -3.02
CA LEU A 506 -11.61 29.98 -1.91
C LEU A 506 -10.37 30.86 -1.69
N TYR A 507 -10.58 32.15 -1.42
CA TYR A 507 -9.47 33.06 -1.12
C TYR A 507 -8.77 32.67 0.19
N GLY A 508 -7.44 32.63 0.16
CA GLY A 508 -6.60 32.20 1.29
C GLY A 508 -6.29 30.70 1.31
N ASP A 509 -6.83 29.93 0.36
CA ASP A 509 -6.49 28.51 0.17
C ASP A 509 -5.17 28.35 -0.61
N ASP A 510 -4.09 28.79 0.01
CA ASP A 510 -2.75 28.71 -0.58
C ASP A 510 -2.15 27.29 -0.43
N ASP A 511 -2.69 26.45 0.45
CA ASP A 511 -2.17 25.12 0.75
C ASP A 511 -2.50 24.14 -0.38
N THR A 512 -3.73 24.19 -0.87
CA THR A 512 -4.20 23.28 -1.93
C THR A 512 -4.20 23.93 -3.31
N ASN A 513 -3.90 25.23 -3.40
CA ASN A 513 -4.01 26.06 -4.59
C ASN A 513 -5.46 26.21 -5.07
N GLY A 514 -6.37 26.43 -4.12
CA GLY A 514 -7.78 26.71 -4.40
C GLY A 514 -8.58 25.46 -4.80
N HIS A 515 -8.65 24.47 -3.91
CA HIS A 515 -9.52 23.31 -4.12
C HIS A 515 -10.99 23.71 -4.29
N ILE A 516 -11.72 22.91 -5.08
CA ILE A 516 -13.14 23.16 -5.37
C ILE A 516 -14.01 22.89 -4.13
N ASP A 517 -13.62 21.96 -3.25
CA ASP A 517 -14.40 21.58 -2.07
C ASP A 517 -14.48 22.65 -0.96
N ASN A 518 -13.66 23.70 -1.05
CA ASN A 518 -13.80 24.91 -0.25
C ASN A 518 -14.70 25.96 -0.93
N MET A 519 -14.90 25.87 -2.24
CA MET A 519 -15.55 26.89 -3.06
C MET A 519 -16.97 26.52 -3.49
N CYS A 520 -17.18 25.31 -4.01
CA CYS A 520 -18.45 24.88 -4.58
C CYS A 520 -18.61 23.36 -4.55
N CYS A 521 -19.80 22.86 -4.17
CA CYS A 521 -20.10 21.44 -4.16
C CYS A 521 -21.49 21.17 -4.75
N PHE A 522 -21.71 19.96 -5.29
CA PHE A 522 -23.06 19.54 -5.64
C PHE A 522 -23.81 19.10 -4.39
N ALA A 523 -24.99 19.69 -4.15
CA ALA A 523 -25.91 19.21 -3.11
C ALA A 523 -26.78 18.04 -3.62
N ARG A 524 -27.14 18.10 -4.90
CA ARG A 524 -27.90 17.09 -5.67
C ARG A 524 -27.75 17.42 -7.17
N PRO A 525 -28.14 16.53 -8.10
CA PRO A 525 -27.94 16.80 -9.52
C PRO A 525 -28.67 18.07 -9.95
N GLY A 526 -27.95 18.98 -10.61
CA GLY A 526 -28.46 20.29 -11.01
C GLY A 526 -28.49 21.36 -9.91
N VAL A 527 -27.99 21.11 -8.70
CA VAL A 527 -28.04 22.05 -7.56
C VAL A 527 -26.69 22.12 -6.87
N VAL A 528 -26.15 23.32 -6.74
CA VAL A 528 -24.82 23.55 -6.18
C VAL A 528 -24.89 24.47 -4.96
N LEU A 529 -24.04 24.20 -3.97
CA LEU A 529 -23.75 25.10 -2.86
C LEU A 529 -22.49 25.88 -3.21
N LEU A 530 -22.56 27.21 -3.13
CA LEU A 530 -21.46 28.11 -3.46
C LEU A 530 -21.06 28.92 -2.23
N SER A 531 -19.78 28.87 -1.87
CA SER A 531 -19.18 29.74 -0.85
C SER A 531 -19.36 31.20 -1.26
N TRP A 532 -19.97 31.98 -0.38
CA TRP A 532 -20.40 33.35 -0.69
C TRP A 532 -20.06 34.33 0.44
N THR A 533 -19.86 35.59 0.09
CA THR A 533 -19.87 36.72 1.03
C THR A 533 -20.58 37.89 0.35
N ASP A 534 -21.30 38.71 1.11
CA ASP A 534 -21.89 39.96 0.61
C ASP A 534 -20.95 41.17 0.82
N ASP A 535 -19.80 40.98 1.48
CA ASP A 535 -18.84 42.06 1.72
C ASP A 535 -17.99 42.31 0.48
N GLU A 536 -18.34 43.33 -0.31
CA GLU A 536 -17.60 43.74 -1.52
C GLU A 536 -16.12 44.10 -1.26
N LYS A 537 -15.73 44.35 0.00
CA LYS A 537 -14.33 44.65 0.36
C LYS A 537 -13.52 43.39 0.63
N ASP A 538 -14.17 42.26 0.85
CA ASP A 538 -13.50 40.99 1.03
C ASP A 538 -13.01 40.47 -0.34
N PRO A 539 -11.72 40.12 -0.50
CA PRO A 539 -11.21 39.48 -1.71
C PRO A 539 -11.99 38.22 -2.17
N GLN A 540 -12.67 37.51 -1.25
CA GLN A 540 -13.54 36.38 -1.57
C GLN A 540 -14.77 36.80 -2.39
N PHE A 541 -15.25 38.04 -2.28
CA PHE A 541 -16.44 38.52 -2.99
C PHE A 541 -16.30 38.38 -4.50
N ILE A 542 -15.17 38.85 -5.05
CA ILE A 542 -14.90 38.79 -6.49
C ILE A 542 -14.85 37.33 -6.97
N ARG A 543 -14.18 36.45 -6.22
CA ARG A 543 -14.13 35.01 -6.53
C ARG A 543 -15.52 34.37 -6.53
N SER A 544 -16.37 34.73 -5.57
CA SER A 544 -17.75 34.26 -5.44
C SER A 544 -18.63 34.74 -6.60
N MET A 545 -18.52 36.01 -6.96
CA MET A 545 -19.23 36.63 -8.09
C MET A 545 -18.85 35.97 -9.44
N GLU A 546 -17.56 35.73 -9.68
CA GLU A 546 -17.10 35.07 -10.90
C GLU A 546 -17.59 33.63 -11.00
N ALA A 547 -17.52 32.88 -9.90
CA ALA A 547 -18.07 31.54 -9.82
C ALA A 547 -19.58 31.52 -10.09
N GLU A 548 -20.36 32.40 -9.45
CA GLU A 548 -21.81 32.52 -9.68
C GLU A 548 -22.12 32.82 -11.15
N SER A 549 -21.37 33.74 -11.77
CA SER A 549 -21.54 34.11 -13.18
C SER A 549 -21.34 32.90 -14.11
N ILE A 550 -20.30 32.09 -13.89
CA ILE A 550 -20.04 30.89 -14.68
C ILE A 550 -21.12 29.84 -14.45
N LEU A 551 -21.46 29.56 -13.19
CA LEU A 551 -22.46 28.56 -12.83
C LEU A 551 -23.84 28.92 -13.40
N SER A 552 -24.23 30.21 -13.37
CA SER A 552 -25.52 30.69 -13.88
C SER A 552 -25.64 30.56 -15.41
N ASN A 553 -24.51 30.66 -16.10
CA ASN A 553 -24.43 30.58 -17.56
C ASN A 553 -24.10 29.18 -18.08
N THR A 554 -23.92 28.20 -17.18
CA THR A 554 -23.57 26.82 -17.52
C THR A 554 -24.74 25.88 -17.22
N SER A 555 -24.85 24.82 -18.02
CA SER A 555 -25.71 23.67 -17.72
C SER A 555 -24.88 22.50 -17.23
N ASP A 556 -25.49 21.54 -16.56
CA ASP A 556 -24.83 20.25 -16.31
C ASP A 556 -24.79 19.36 -17.57
N ALA A 557 -24.28 18.13 -17.44
CA ALA A 557 -24.16 17.15 -18.54
C ALA A 557 -25.51 16.74 -19.13
N ASN A 558 -26.59 16.82 -18.35
CA ASN A 558 -27.96 16.51 -18.77
C ASN A 558 -28.73 17.74 -19.28
N GLY A 559 -28.06 18.89 -19.40
CA GLY A 559 -28.64 20.12 -19.92
C GLY A 559 -29.49 20.90 -18.92
N ARG A 560 -29.48 20.54 -17.62
CA ARG A 560 -30.19 21.30 -16.58
C ARG A 560 -29.43 22.58 -16.28
N ARG A 561 -30.17 23.68 -16.09
CA ARG A 561 -29.64 24.90 -15.47
C ARG A 561 -29.30 24.59 -14.02
N LEU A 562 -28.16 25.09 -13.53
CA LEU A 562 -27.78 24.92 -12.13
C LEU A 562 -28.60 25.85 -11.24
N GLU A 563 -29.24 25.30 -10.22
CA GLU A 563 -29.73 26.07 -9.06
C GLU A 563 -28.54 26.35 -8.14
N ILE A 564 -28.26 27.62 -7.87
CA ILE A 564 -27.12 28.04 -7.05
C ILE A 564 -27.64 28.48 -5.69
N ILE A 565 -27.26 27.76 -4.65
CA ILE A 565 -27.59 28.09 -3.26
C ILE A 565 -26.33 28.68 -2.62
N LYS A 566 -26.42 29.95 -2.21
CA LYS A 566 -25.31 30.66 -1.57
C LYS A 566 -25.20 30.21 -0.12
N LEU A 567 -23.98 29.82 0.28
CA LEU A 567 -23.64 29.48 1.66
C LEU A 567 -22.58 30.47 2.13
N HIS A 568 -22.97 31.36 3.06
CA HIS A 568 -22.10 32.45 3.50
C HIS A 568 -20.86 31.90 4.22
N VAL A 569 -19.65 32.34 3.88
CA VAL A 569 -18.40 31.99 4.60
C VAL A 569 -18.39 32.64 6.00
N PRO A 570 -17.61 32.18 6.99
CA PRO A 570 -17.46 32.98 8.23
C PRO A 570 -16.89 34.37 7.91
N GLY A 571 -16.97 35.31 8.86
CA GLY A 571 -16.19 36.55 8.74
C GLY A 571 -14.69 36.23 8.57
N PRO A 572 -13.86 37.13 8.00
CA PRO A 572 -12.44 36.86 7.81
C PRO A 572 -11.75 36.38 9.09
N LEU A 573 -11.28 35.15 9.05
CA LEU A 573 -10.57 34.51 10.16
C LEU A 573 -9.07 34.57 9.90
N TYR A 574 -8.31 34.90 10.93
CA TYR A 574 -6.85 34.94 10.88
C TYR A 574 -6.25 34.07 11.97
N MET A 575 -5.10 33.47 11.68
CA MET A 575 -4.31 32.76 12.68
C MET A 575 -3.79 33.75 13.74
N THR A 576 -3.95 33.42 15.01
CA THR A 576 -3.48 34.24 16.13
C THR A 576 -2.00 33.94 16.45
N ASP A 577 -1.38 34.82 17.24
CA ASP A 577 -0.01 34.61 17.74
C ASP A 577 0.10 33.35 18.60
N GLU A 578 -0.91 33.08 19.43
CA GLU A 578 -0.96 31.89 20.30
C GLU A 578 -1.07 30.60 19.48
N GLU A 579 -1.96 30.57 18.49
CA GLU A 579 -2.14 29.40 17.62
C GLU A 579 -0.87 29.09 16.83
N ALA A 580 -0.19 30.12 16.31
CA ALA A 580 1.06 29.96 15.56
C ALA A 580 2.22 29.51 16.47
N ALA A 581 2.28 30.00 17.71
CA ALA A 581 3.32 29.64 18.68
C ALA A 581 3.25 28.16 19.10
N GLY A 582 2.09 27.52 18.98
CA GLY A 582 1.92 26.09 19.25
C GLY A 582 2.46 25.17 18.15
N VAL A 583 2.93 25.70 17.01
CA VAL A 583 3.46 24.95 15.86
C VAL A 583 4.99 25.04 15.81
N VAL A 584 5.66 23.92 15.56
CA VAL A 584 7.12 23.85 15.44
C VAL A 584 7.57 24.19 14.01
N GLN A 585 8.19 25.35 13.83
CA GLN A 585 8.70 25.78 12.52
C GLN A 585 10.12 25.22 12.28
N ASP A 586 10.23 24.09 11.58
CA ASP A 586 11.51 23.41 11.29
C ASP A 586 11.94 23.46 9.80
N CYS A 587 11.26 24.29 9.00
CA CYS A 587 11.46 24.47 7.55
C CYS A 587 11.14 23.25 6.68
N ASN A 588 10.57 22.17 7.23
CA ASN A 588 10.17 20.99 6.46
C ASN A 588 8.73 21.03 5.94
N ALA A 589 7.94 21.98 6.44
CA ALA A 589 6.59 22.28 5.97
C ALA A 589 6.34 23.77 5.78
N LYS A 590 5.21 24.07 5.14
CA LYS A 590 4.75 25.42 4.88
C LYS A 590 4.55 26.19 6.19
N PRO A 591 5.08 27.42 6.31
CA PRO A 591 5.00 28.19 7.56
C PRO A 591 3.56 28.50 8.00
N ARG A 592 3.32 28.42 9.31
CA ARG A 592 2.07 28.81 9.96
C ARG A 592 2.28 30.10 10.73
N LEU A 593 2.11 31.23 10.05
CA LEU A 593 2.44 32.56 10.58
C LEU A 593 1.20 33.25 11.19
N PRO A 594 1.36 34.01 12.30
CA PRO A 594 0.30 34.87 12.81
C PRO A 594 -0.18 35.86 11.74
N GLY A 595 -1.48 36.15 11.74
CA GLY A 595 -2.11 37.04 10.76
C GLY A 595 -2.34 36.41 9.39
N THR A 596 -1.97 35.15 9.17
CA THR A 596 -2.34 34.40 7.95
C THR A 596 -3.86 34.24 7.89
N ARG A 597 -4.46 34.53 6.74
CA ARG A 597 -5.90 34.33 6.53
C ARG A 597 -6.21 32.84 6.43
N LEU A 598 -7.21 32.39 7.18
CA LEU A 598 -7.65 31.00 7.20
C LEU A 598 -8.69 30.75 6.09
N ALA A 599 -8.51 29.64 5.35
CA ALA A 599 -9.43 29.18 4.31
C ALA A 599 -10.67 28.49 4.89
N ALA A 600 -11.39 29.17 5.79
CA ALA A 600 -12.57 28.62 6.45
C ALA A 600 -13.79 28.66 5.53
N SER A 601 -14.41 27.50 5.30
CA SER A 601 -15.62 27.37 4.46
C SER A 601 -16.60 26.37 5.06
N TYR A 602 -17.88 26.74 5.09
CA TYR A 602 -18.96 25.82 5.45
C TYR A 602 -19.35 24.88 4.31
N VAL A 603 -18.86 25.09 3.07
CA VAL A 603 -19.02 24.14 1.95
C VAL A 603 -18.16 22.89 2.17
N ASN A 604 -17.09 22.99 2.98
CA ASN A 604 -16.21 21.86 3.31
C ASN A 604 -16.80 20.94 4.42
N PHE A 605 -18.08 20.57 4.26
CA PHE A 605 -18.82 19.66 5.13
C PHE A 605 -18.82 18.22 4.57
N TYR A 606 -19.23 17.25 5.39
CA TYR A 606 -19.38 15.87 4.95
C TYR A 606 -20.85 15.46 4.82
N ILE A 607 -21.21 14.86 3.69
CA ILE A 607 -22.52 14.24 3.44
C ILE A 607 -22.43 12.75 3.77
N SER A 608 -23.13 12.33 4.82
CA SER A 608 -23.36 10.93 5.17
C SER A 608 -24.77 10.51 4.76
N THR A 609 -25.06 9.21 4.84
CA THR A 609 -26.35 8.60 4.50
C THR A 609 -27.57 9.28 5.13
N GLY A 610 -27.45 9.79 6.36
CA GLY A 610 -28.55 10.43 7.09
C GLY A 610 -28.19 11.73 7.80
N GLY A 611 -26.97 12.24 7.61
CA GLY A 611 -26.48 13.42 8.33
C GLY A 611 -25.55 14.31 7.51
N ILE A 612 -25.57 15.60 7.82
CA ILE A 612 -24.66 16.61 7.30
C ILE A 612 -23.73 17.03 8.43
N ILE A 613 -22.44 16.69 8.32
CA ILE A 613 -21.45 16.99 9.36
C ILE A 613 -20.77 18.30 8.97
N THR A 614 -21.19 19.39 9.61
CA THR A 614 -20.82 20.76 9.21
C THR A 614 -19.85 21.40 10.22
N PRO A 615 -18.80 22.09 9.75
CA PRO A 615 -17.83 22.73 10.63
C PRO A 615 -18.44 23.95 11.31
N GLN A 616 -18.05 24.22 12.56
CA GLN A 616 -18.34 25.48 13.25
C GLN A 616 -17.04 26.19 13.62
N PHE A 617 -16.98 27.50 13.35
CA PHE A 617 -15.75 28.28 13.47
C PHE A 617 -15.73 29.26 14.64
N GLY A 618 -16.83 29.36 15.39
CA GLY A 618 -16.99 30.31 16.49
C GLY A 618 -17.53 31.67 16.04
N ASP A 619 -18.06 31.76 14.82
CA ASP A 619 -18.80 32.91 14.32
C ASP A 619 -20.29 32.60 14.45
N GLN A 620 -20.86 32.83 15.64
CA GLN A 620 -22.22 32.40 15.98
C GLN A 620 -23.26 32.75 14.91
N LYS A 621 -23.16 33.94 14.30
CA LYS A 621 -24.10 34.39 13.27
C LYS A 621 -24.03 33.49 12.04
N TRP A 622 -22.83 33.29 11.50
CA TRP A 622 -22.65 32.53 10.27
C TRP A 622 -22.66 31.01 10.50
N ASP A 623 -22.26 30.55 11.69
CA ASP A 623 -22.39 29.16 12.15
C ASP A 623 -23.89 28.76 12.16
N ASP A 624 -24.75 29.59 12.76
CA ASP A 624 -26.21 29.35 12.78
C ASP A 624 -26.84 29.45 11.39
N GLU A 625 -26.40 30.40 10.57
CA GLU A 625 -26.90 30.57 9.20
C GLU A 625 -26.51 29.38 8.32
N ALA A 626 -25.28 28.87 8.44
CA ALA A 626 -24.84 27.70 7.70
C ALA A 626 -25.71 26.48 8.03
N VAL A 627 -26.01 26.27 9.32
CA VAL A 627 -26.89 25.19 9.77
C VAL A 627 -28.30 25.38 9.22
N ARG A 628 -28.83 26.61 9.22
CA ARG A 628 -30.15 26.92 8.67
C ARG A 628 -30.23 26.59 7.17
N VAL A 629 -29.24 27.03 6.38
CA VAL A 629 -29.19 26.79 4.93
C VAL A 629 -29.03 25.30 4.64
N LEU A 630 -28.09 24.62 5.29
CA LEU A 630 -27.88 23.18 5.11
C LEU A 630 -29.11 22.36 5.48
N SER A 631 -29.84 22.73 6.54
CA SER A 631 -31.09 22.07 6.92
C SER A 631 -32.19 22.23 5.87
N GLN A 632 -32.21 23.36 5.15
CA GLN A 632 -33.15 23.59 4.05
C GLN A 632 -32.76 22.82 2.78
N VAL A 633 -31.46 22.74 2.50
CA VAL A 633 -30.93 22.05 1.33
C VAL A 633 -31.07 20.53 1.46
N PHE A 634 -30.88 20.00 2.67
CA PHE A 634 -30.91 18.59 3.02
C PHE A 634 -32.01 18.27 4.05
N PRO A 635 -33.30 18.43 3.71
CA PRO A 635 -34.40 18.32 4.68
C PRO A 635 -34.57 16.93 5.30
N ASN A 636 -33.99 15.90 4.68
CA ASN A 636 -34.01 14.51 5.15
C ASN A 636 -32.75 14.12 5.92
N HIS A 637 -31.83 15.05 6.20
CA HIS A 637 -30.59 14.79 6.92
C HIS A 637 -30.57 15.55 8.24
N GLU A 638 -30.02 14.94 9.28
CA GLU A 638 -29.68 15.64 10.53
C GLU A 638 -28.42 16.48 10.31
N VAL A 639 -28.51 17.80 10.49
CA VAL A 639 -27.32 18.67 10.46
C VAL A 639 -26.61 18.64 11.81
N VAL A 640 -25.43 18.03 11.84
CA VAL A 640 -24.60 17.87 13.05
C VAL A 640 -23.46 18.87 13.03
N ARG A 641 -23.44 19.74 14.05
CA ARG A 641 -22.43 20.77 14.26
C ARG A 641 -21.16 20.18 14.85
N ILE A 642 -20.00 20.51 14.27
CA ILE A 642 -18.69 20.18 14.84
C ILE A 642 -18.03 21.43 15.40
N GLU A 643 -18.20 21.63 16.70
CA GLU A 643 -17.56 22.70 17.44
C GLU A 643 -16.05 22.49 17.55
N GLY A 644 -15.30 23.55 17.24
CA GLY A 644 -13.83 23.54 17.22
C GLY A 644 -13.24 23.13 15.87
N ALA A 645 -14.03 23.07 14.80
CA ALA A 645 -13.52 22.77 13.45
C ALA A 645 -12.43 23.74 12.97
N ARG A 646 -12.35 24.93 13.59
CA ARG A 646 -11.21 25.87 13.45
C ARG A 646 -9.85 25.18 13.59
N GLU A 647 -9.72 24.18 14.48
CA GLU A 647 -8.45 23.45 14.67
C GLU A 647 -8.02 22.66 13.43
N ILE A 648 -8.96 22.25 12.57
CA ILE A 648 -8.65 21.64 11.28
C ILE A 648 -8.25 22.71 10.27
N VAL A 649 -8.93 23.87 10.28
CA VAL A 649 -8.65 24.98 9.36
C VAL A 649 -7.28 25.60 9.60
N LEU A 650 -6.82 25.67 10.86
CA LEU A 650 -5.46 26.12 11.18
C LEU A 650 -4.38 25.29 10.45
N ALA A 651 -4.69 24.04 10.12
CA ALA A 651 -3.82 23.11 9.41
C ALA A 651 -4.03 23.11 7.88
N GLY A 652 -4.96 23.88 7.34
CA GLY A 652 -5.13 24.08 5.89
C GLY A 652 -6.35 23.45 5.24
N GLY A 653 -7.28 22.85 6.00
CA GLY A 653 -8.46 22.19 5.42
C GLY A 653 -9.62 22.08 6.40
N ASN A 654 -10.59 21.20 6.13
CA ASN A 654 -11.73 21.02 7.03
C ASN A 654 -12.31 19.59 6.97
N ILE A 655 -13.54 19.40 7.45
CA ILE A 655 -14.20 18.09 7.60
C ILE A 655 -14.20 17.29 6.28
N HIS A 656 -14.47 17.92 5.14
CA HIS A 656 -14.45 17.21 3.85
C HIS A 656 -13.04 16.73 3.47
N CYS A 657 -12.00 17.51 3.79
CA CYS A 657 -10.59 17.20 3.49
C CYS A 657 -10.05 16.00 4.30
N ILE A 658 -10.62 15.72 5.47
CA ILE A 658 -10.15 14.64 6.37
C ILE A 658 -10.94 13.33 6.21
N THR A 659 -11.93 13.31 5.31
CA THR A 659 -12.85 12.19 5.09
C THR A 659 -12.87 11.73 3.64
N GLN A 660 -13.07 10.43 3.43
CA GLN A 660 -13.33 9.83 2.12
C GLN A 660 -14.44 8.79 2.23
N GLN A 661 -15.51 8.99 1.48
CA GLN A 661 -16.62 8.05 1.39
C GLN A 661 -16.28 6.85 0.50
N GLN A 662 -16.67 5.66 0.92
CA GLN A 662 -16.78 4.47 0.08
C GLN A 662 -18.27 4.15 -0.14
N PRO A 663 -18.78 4.23 -1.37
CA PRO A 663 -20.19 3.98 -1.66
C PRO A 663 -20.58 2.52 -1.40
N ALA A 664 -21.85 2.30 -1.06
CA ALA A 664 -22.42 0.97 -0.93
C ALA A 664 -22.49 0.24 -2.29
N ALA A 665 -22.41 -1.10 -2.27
CA ALA A 665 -22.65 -1.90 -3.46
C ALA A 665 -24.16 -1.96 -3.77
N LEU A 666 -24.56 -1.71 -5.02
CA LEU A 666 -25.98 -1.83 -5.42
C LEU A 666 -26.49 -3.27 -5.19
N PRO A 667 -27.67 -3.47 -4.58
CA PRO A 667 -28.20 -4.80 -4.32
C PRO A 667 -28.49 -5.53 -5.63
N GLY A 668 -27.69 -6.56 -5.92
CA GLY A 668 -28.08 -7.67 -6.79
C GLY A 668 -28.56 -8.81 -5.91
N THR A 669 -29.77 -9.31 -6.13
CA THR A 669 -30.35 -10.50 -5.46
C THR A 669 -29.31 -11.58 -5.18
N VAL A 670 -28.96 -11.75 -3.89
CA VAL A 670 -27.99 -12.76 -3.44
C VAL A 670 -28.69 -14.12 -3.35
N LYS A 671 -28.43 -15.00 -4.32
CA LYS A 671 -28.39 -16.44 -4.03
C LYS A 671 -26.98 -16.76 -3.55
N LEU A 672 -26.85 -17.24 -2.31
CA LEU A 672 -25.63 -17.84 -1.78
C LEU A 672 -25.14 -18.93 -2.76
N GLY A 673 -24.01 -18.67 -3.41
CA GLY A 673 -23.49 -19.54 -4.45
C GLY A 673 -22.08 -19.17 -4.88
N LYS A 674 -21.11 -19.89 -4.29
CA LYS A 674 -19.70 -20.11 -4.68
C LYS A 674 -18.85 -18.87 -5.00
N LEU A 675 -17.91 -18.63 -4.09
CA LEU A 675 -16.77 -17.72 -4.18
C LEU A 675 -15.83 -18.19 -5.30
N TYR A 676 -15.46 -17.30 -6.22
CA TYR A 676 -14.33 -17.50 -7.14
C TYR A 676 -13.29 -16.43 -6.82
N LEU A 677 -12.10 -16.87 -6.41
CA LEU A 677 -10.94 -16.05 -6.11
C LEU A 677 -10.23 -15.71 -7.43
N LEU A 678 -9.93 -14.42 -7.65
CA LEU A 678 -8.93 -13.97 -8.61
C LEU A 678 -7.63 -13.72 -7.84
N PHE A 679 -6.58 -14.45 -8.21
CA PHE A 679 -5.27 -14.42 -7.57
C PHE A 679 -4.42 -13.24 -8.07
N ASP A 680 -3.79 -12.57 -7.11
CA ASP A 680 -2.92 -11.40 -7.28
C ASP A 680 -1.56 -11.75 -7.90
N SER A 681 -1.11 -10.89 -8.81
CA SER A 681 0.21 -10.88 -9.45
C SER A 681 1.22 -10.06 -8.63
N CYS A 682 1.32 -10.31 -7.32
CA CYS A 682 2.18 -9.54 -6.41
C CYS A 682 3.70 -9.79 -6.57
N GLY A 683 4.14 -10.83 -7.27
CA GLY A 683 5.57 -11.15 -7.43
C GLY A 683 6.28 -10.50 -8.63
N PHE A 684 5.57 -9.84 -9.56
CA PHE A 684 6.14 -9.44 -10.85
C PHE A 684 6.72 -8.02 -10.90
N TYR A 685 6.18 -7.08 -10.13
CA TYR A 685 6.50 -5.66 -10.30
C TYR A 685 7.79 -5.20 -9.59
N LEU A 686 8.18 -5.86 -8.49
CA LEU A 686 9.43 -5.50 -7.79
C LEU A 686 10.68 -5.83 -8.63
N ALA A 687 10.62 -6.89 -9.43
CA ALA A 687 11.68 -7.29 -10.36
C ALA A 687 11.75 -6.38 -11.60
N GLU A 688 10.60 -5.93 -12.14
CA GLU A 688 10.58 -5.01 -13.30
C GLU A 688 11.08 -3.60 -12.95
N MET A 689 10.77 -3.07 -11.76
CA MET A 689 11.27 -1.76 -11.31
C MET A 689 12.79 -1.76 -11.08
N LEU A 690 13.37 -2.86 -10.59
CA LEU A 690 14.81 -2.99 -10.40
C LEU A 690 15.58 -3.12 -11.73
N ILE A 691 14.96 -3.71 -12.76
CA ILE A 691 15.52 -3.88 -14.11
C ILE A 691 15.42 -2.58 -14.94
N CYS A 692 14.38 -1.76 -14.73
CA CYS A 692 14.21 -0.50 -15.47
C CYS A 692 15.13 0.65 -14.98
N LYS A 693 15.61 0.62 -13.72
CA LYS A 693 16.42 1.70 -13.14
C LYS A 693 17.92 1.66 -13.50
N GLU A 694 18.37 0.73 -14.34
CA GLU A 694 19.79 0.57 -14.70
C GLU A 694 20.12 0.88 -16.16
N LYS A 695 19.21 1.55 -16.89
CA LYS A 695 19.48 2.03 -18.25
C LYS A 695 20.48 3.21 -18.30
N THR A 696 20.74 3.86 -17.17
CA THR A 696 21.65 5.02 -17.07
C THR A 696 23.12 4.66 -16.81
N LEU A 697 23.45 3.43 -16.39
CA LEU A 697 24.84 3.01 -16.13
C LEU A 697 25.52 2.34 -17.33
N ILE A 698 24.75 1.75 -18.25
CA ILE A 698 25.30 1.06 -19.44
C ILE A 698 25.58 2.03 -20.60
N ASP A 699 24.91 3.18 -20.65
CA ASP A 699 25.14 4.19 -21.71
C ASP A 699 26.40 5.06 -21.47
N ALA A 700 27.01 4.98 -20.28
CA ALA A 700 28.28 5.65 -19.99
C ALA A 700 29.50 4.95 -20.62
N ASP A 701 29.40 3.65 -20.92
CA ASP A 701 30.54 2.88 -21.46
C ASP A 701 30.55 2.83 -23.00
N LYS A 702 29.40 3.09 -23.64
CA LYS A 702 29.30 3.19 -25.11
C LYS A 702 29.80 4.52 -25.69
N LYS A 703 30.03 5.54 -24.87
CA LYS A 703 30.62 6.83 -25.32
C LYS A 703 32.16 6.89 -25.26
N LYS A 704 32.84 5.83 -24.82
CA LYS A 704 34.32 5.74 -24.85
C LYS A 704 34.90 4.90 -25.98
N LYS A 705 34.08 4.35 -26.89
CA LYS A 705 34.53 3.55 -28.05
C LYS A 705 33.87 3.95 -29.39
N LYS A 706 33.71 5.25 -29.65
CA LYS A 706 33.49 5.77 -31.00
C LYS A 706 34.39 6.95 -31.27
#